data_AF-A0A6L7X872-F1
#
_entry.id   AF-A0A6L7X872-F1
#
_cell.length_a   1.000
_cell.length_b   1.000
_cell.length_c   1.000
_cell.angle_alpha   90.00
_cell.angle_beta   90.00
_cell.angle_gamma   90.00
#
_symmetry.space_group_name_H-M   'P 1'
#
loop_
_entity.id
_entity.type
_entity.pdbx_description
1 polymer ?
#
loop_
_entity_poly.entity_id
_entity_poly.type
_entity_poly.pdbx_seq_one_letter_code
_entity_poly.pdbx_strand_id
1 'polypeptide(L)'
;MTGTEMAQALASTLQAILHDPNRRFDERHHALLAWSRADRELDPEAVIRRLLELKDPDSAGLGFDVLRLVGASALPVSTVADALLAHLGFTATPDEAWESAKVRYVPDNLFQDLDVVILGSLLDRLADGARKLKHGNARDPKPDLADIVRRLIVRILSSGDTVEPARLWSWIGWIDEHLGYSVRDREKLAAILRDNHPLRAAVLEHVLLEPCDDNTWANAFRLAEVEPVLHPAADQLAGLLRALRARAGDGPIDPETYRHLLRLGCTSEGLPPDLHETALEVACGDSALLSALDQESNPSAPKDAIKPQGNQPELESEPQQILHSIRDDVAAQAEEIAAGAINVLEAPACVYLGREPILVRQNAPGGEPSTQDRMREFLGHDLAEQVMDGFVAALGRDDLPSATLVADLHSQGQRWPAEAVMICGVEEMLRRGQPISEVDRDILAAVYMAFQQLPSTSRPDVIDIGRPLEEILFKSDADWEVHFRTRIEPQLATNPDHVAGIYRLTADPDLASVASRLSIDWLRRFPELCLSTQKKLLACALDCSEEDEVRALTLQRQSADHHDREIELLWLSADFAVDFECRRATLLEVAAREPEFIWFIRDSVLPDSCSDAFPEVAVYASEFLWLTRARSSLDSRPHSDPDRGKRLARCSLLQLAFIADVFGQSWPNEPTHADVATIGNQNPWDASELIRRAIYMIAGMPSPDATSALQCLIEGHASSYIDTARHALALQRRVRRDSQYSPPTIAELRAVMNEALPEKVDDMRAWFADRIEEFRERIQGGDTNMREAYWSDTGKPRKEEFCRDRLVEHVSGPLPESIRFGPEQRMPDRKRADIAILRNAVKLPVEIKGQWEKNVWNAANEQLGDRYAVDWQAKGCGVYIVLWFGEVPCKNLPNHPDGLPRPRTPEELERMLEDRLPEARRPFTDIFVIDLSRPVGAV
;
A
#
# COMPACT_ATOMS: atom_id res chain seq x y z
N MET A 1 -15.23 -12.89 24.66
CA MET A 1 -15.98 -14.16 24.70
C MET A 1 -15.30 -15.29 23.92
N THR A 2 -14.06 -15.11 23.46
CA THR A 2 -13.39 -16.10 22.61
C THR A 2 -12.85 -17.26 23.46
N GLY A 3 -13.19 -18.51 23.11
CA GLY A 3 -12.73 -19.71 23.81
C GLY A 3 -13.45 -20.00 25.15
N THR A 4 -14.57 -19.32 25.42
CA THR A 4 -15.35 -19.47 26.66
C THR A 4 -16.53 -20.41 26.48
N GLU A 5 -17.00 -21.08 27.54
CA GLU A 5 -18.23 -21.92 27.55
C GLU A 5 -19.46 -21.17 27.00
N MET A 6 -19.50 -19.84 27.17
CA MET A 6 -20.55 -18.97 26.63
C MET A 6 -20.63 -19.00 25.09
N ALA A 7 -19.50 -19.14 24.39
CA ALA A 7 -19.49 -19.19 22.94
C ALA A 7 -19.98 -20.55 22.41
N GLN A 8 -19.76 -21.64 23.16
CA GLN A 8 -20.36 -22.95 22.87
C GLN A 8 -21.88 -22.92 23.10
N ALA A 9 -22.34 -22.30 24.19
CA ALA A 9 -23.77 -22.12 24.46
C ALA A 9 -24.49 -21.28 23.39
N LEU A 10 -23.77 -20.44 22.66
CA LEU A 10 -24.30 -19.56 21.61
C LEU A 10 -24.04 -20.08 20.18
N ALA A 11 -23.51 -21.30 20.00
CA ALA A 11 -23.10 -21.81 18.68
C ALA A 11 -24.21 -21.73 17.61
N SER A 12 -25.44 -22.13 17.96
CA SER A 12 -26.60 -22.05 17.05
C SER A 12 -26.95 -20.61 16.65
N THR A 13 -26.75 -19.66 17.56
CA THR A 13 -26.99 -18.23 17.29
C THR A 13 -25.88 -17.65 16.42
N LEU A 14 -24.62 -18.03 16.65
CA LEU A 14 -23.49 -17.61 15.84
C LEU A 14 -23.58 -18.16 14.40
N GLN A 15 -24.00 -19.42 14.24
CA GLN A 15 -24.32 -20.01 12.93
C GLN A 15 -25.44 -19.26 12.22
N ALA A 16 -26.52 -18.95 12.93
CA ALA A 16 -27.63 -18.18 12.36
C ALA A 16 -27.19 -16.79 11.91
N ILE A 17 -26.32 -16.11 12.66
CA ILE A 17 -25.73 -14.82 12.27
C ILE A 17 -24.84 -14.99 11.03
N LEU A 18 -23.95 -15.99 11.00
CA LEU A 18 -23.04 -16.22 9.88
C LEU A 18 -23.78 -16.45 8.55
N HIS A 19 -24.88 -17.20 8.57
CA HIS A 19 -25.64 -17.59 7.39
C HIS A 19 -26.78 -16.63 7.01
N ASP A 20 -26.96 -15.50 7.71
CA ASP A 20 -28.00 -14.51 7.39
C ASP A 20 -27.42 -13.43 6.44
N PRO A 21 -27.77 -13.44 5.14
CA PRO A 21 -27.24 -12.48 4.18
C PRO A 21 -27.72 -11.05 4.41
N ASN A 22 -28.74 -10.83 5.26
CA ASN A 22 -29.23 -9.49 5.59
C ASN A 22 -28.38 -8.79 6.67
N ARG A 23 -27.40 -9.49 7.25
CA ARG A 23 -26.49 -8.93 8.25
C ARG A 23 -25.20 -8.44 7.63
N ARG A 24 -24.60 -7.44 8.27
CA ARG A 24 -23.35 -6.83 7.80
C ARG A 24 -22.23 -7.86 7.79
N PHE A 25 -21.36 -7.81 6.77
CA PHE A 25 -20.17 -8.66 6.66
C PHE A 25 -19.38 -8.75 7.97
N ASP A 26 -19.09 -7.62 8.62
CA ASP A 26 -18.31 -7.58 9.88
C ASP A 26 -18.98 -8.36 11.02
N GLU A 27 -20.31 -8.33 11.12
CA GLU A 27 -21.04 -9.08 12.14
C GLU A 27 -20.95 -10.59 11.88
N ARG A 28 -21.08 -10.98 10.61
CA ARG A 28 -21.00 -12.36 10.15
C ARG A 28 -19.57 -12.91 10.30
N HIS A 29 -18.56 -12.12 9.97
CA HIS A 29 -17.14 -12.46 10.12
C HIS A 29 -16.75 -12.60 11.60
N HIS A 30 -17.20 -11.69 12.48
CA HIS A 30 -16.99 -11.85 13.92
C HIS A 30 -17.70 -13.09 14.49
N ALA A 31 -18.88 -13.44 13.98
CA ALA A 31 -19.57 -14.67 14.36
C ALA A 31 -18.76 -15.92 13.95
N LEU A 32 -18.17 -15.93 12.75
CA LEU A 32 -17.25 -16.98 12.30
C LEU A 32 -16.02 -17.11 13.22
N LEU A 33 -15.36 -16.00 13.55
CA LEU A 33 -14.19 -16.02 14.44
C LEU A 33 -14.53 -16.47 15.87
N ALA A 34 -15.70 -16.10 16.36
CA ALA A 34 -16.18 -16.51 17.67
C ALA A 34 -16.53 -18.01 17.71
N TRP A 35 -17.20 -18.51 16.67
CA TRP A 35 -17.63 -19.91 16.58
C TRP A 35 -16.44 -20.86 16.34
N SER A 36 -15.56 -20.54 15.40
CA SER A 36 -14.36 -21.34 15.08
C SER A 36 -13.40 -21.54 16.25
N ARG A 37 -13.39 -20.63 17.23
CA ARG A 37 -12.54 -20.72 18.44
C ARG A 37 -13.25 -21.34 19.65
N ALA A 38 -14.55 -21.56 19.56
CA ALA A 38 -15.37 -22.09 20.66
C ALA A 38 -15.71 -23.57 20.47
N ASP A 39 -15.88 -24.01 19.23
CA ASP A 39 -16.33 -25.35 18.89
C ASP A 39 -15.20 -26.17 18.23
N ARG A 40 -14.96 -27.39 18.71
CA ARG A 40 -13.97 -28.32 18.13
C ARG A 40 -14.55 -29.15 16.98
N GLU A 41 -15.85 -29.07 16.70
CA GLU A 41 -16.57 -29.85 15.68
C GLU A 41 -17.13 -29.00 14.52
N LEU A 42 -16.62 -27.78 14.29
CA LEU A 42 -17.01 -26.99 13.12
C LEU A 42 -16.68 -27.78 11.84
N ASP A 43 -17.71 -28.15 11.07
CA ASP A 43 -17.59 -28.75 9.74
C ASP A 43 -17.33 -27.62 8.71
N PRO A 44 -16.07 -27.37 8.32
CA PRO A 44 -15.74 -26.21 7.51
C PRO A 44 -16.23 -26.39 6.07
N GLU A 45 -16.33 -27.63 5.59
CA GLU A 45 -16.84 -27.94 4.26
C GLU A 45 -18.33 -27.61 4.15
N ALA A 46 -19.13 -28.04 5.13
CA ALA A 46 -20.55 -27.74 5.17
C ALA A 46 -20.81 -26.23 5.28
N VAL A 47 -20.04 -25.52 6.09
CA VAL A 47 -20.15 -24.06 6.25
C VAL A 47 -19.83 -23.34 4.94
N ILE A 48 -18.73 -23.70 4.27
CA ILE A 48 -18.36 -23.11 2.97
C ILE A 48 -19.46 -23.37 1.95
N ARG A 49 -19.92 -24.62 1.78
CA ARG A 49 -20.99 -24.93 0.83
C ARG A 49 -22.23 -24.10 1.08
N ARG A 50 -22.64 -23.99 2.36
CA ARG A 50 -23.82 -23.22 2.73
C ARG A 50 -23.67 -21.73 2.44
N LEU A 51 -22.48 -21.17 2.59
CA LEU A 51 -22.20 -19.77 2.24
C LEU A 51 -22.19 -19.57 0.72
N LEU A 52 -21.61 -20.49 -0.06
CA LEU A 52 -21.61 -20.41 -1.52
C LEU A 52 -23.02 -20.54 -2.12
N GLU A 53 -23.93 -21.28 -1.48
CA GLU A 53 -25.35 -21.37 -1.88
C GLU A 53 -26.09 -20.03 -1.83
N LEU A 54 -25.63 -19.06 -1.02
CA LEU A 54 -26.26 -17.75 -0.90
C LEU A 54 -25.99 -16.85 -2.12
N LYS A 55 -24.98 -17.20 -2.94
CA LYS A 55 -24.66 -16.52 -4.21
C LYS A 55 -24.51 -15.00 -4.07
N ASP A 56 -23.85 -14.56 -3.00
CA ASP A 56 -23.56 -13.15 -2.73
C ASP A 56 -22.07 -12.94 -2.41
N PRO A 57 -21.54 -11.73 -2.65
CA PRO A 57 -20.09 -11.48 -2.61
C PRO A 57 -19.53 -11.57 -1.19
N ASP A 58 -20.31 -11.15 -0.19
CA ASP A 58 -19.96 -11.20 1.22
C ASP A 58 -19.87 -12.65 1.71
N SER A 59 -20.82 -13.49 1.33
CA SER A 59 -20.79 -14.93 1.66
C SER A 59 -19.67 -15.68 0.95
N ALA A 60 -19.33 -15.33 -0.30
CA ALA A 60 -18.16 -15.88 -0.98
C ALA A 60 -16.85 -15.48 -0.29
N GLY A 61 -16.75 -14.22 0.16
CA GLY A 61 -15.65 -13.74 1.00
C GLY A 61 -15.52 -14.52 2.31
N LEU A 62 -16.64 -14.68 3.04
CA LEU A 62 -16.67 -15.46 4.28
C LEU A 62 -16.31 -16.94 4.07
N GLY A 63 -16.74 -17.54 2.95
CA GLY A 63 -16.37 -18.91 2.59
C GLY A 63 -14.86 -19.05 2.37
N PHE A 64 -14.23 -18.05 1.74
CA PHE A 64 -12.78 -18.00 1.60
C PHE A 64 -12.07 -17.76 2.94
N ASP A 65 -12.63 -16.95 3.84
CA ASP A 65 -12.09 -16.76 5.18
C ASP A 65 -12.12 -18.07 6.00
N VAL A 66 -13.18 -18.88 5.85
CA VAL A 66 -13.24 -20.23 6.44
C VAL A 66 -12.11 -21.09 5.88
N LEU A 67 -11.90 -21.11 4.55
CA LEU A 67 -10.79 -21.81 3.90
C LEU A 67 -9.43 -21.36 4.46
N ARG A 68 -9.20 -20.07 4.66
CA ARG A 68 -7.96 -19.53 5.22
C ARG A 68 -7.76 -19.92 6.69
N LEU A 69 -8.84 -19.96 7.47
CA LEU A 69 -8.79 -20.30 8.89
C LEU A 69 -8.42 -21.77 9.11
N VAL A 70 -8.95 -22.67 8.29
CA VAL A 70 -8.72 -24.12 8.44
C VAL A 70 -7.55 -24.63 7.61
N GLY A 71 -7.15 -23.90 6.57
CA GLY A 71 -6.10 -24.28 5.63
C GLY A 71 -6.62 -25.17 4.50
N ALA A 72 -6.00 -25.05 3.32
CA ALA A 72 -6.43 -25.79 2.13
C ALA A 72 -6.26 -27.31 2.25
N SER A 73 -5.29 -27.78 3.05
CA SER A 73 -5.04 -29.21 3.28
C SER A 73 -6.11 -29.91 4.11
N ALA A 74 -6.94 -29.15 4.83
CA ALA A 74 -8.00 -29.68 5.69
C ALA A 74 -9.34 -29.88 4.94
N LEU A 75 -9.42 -29.49 3.66
CA LEU A 75 -10.65 -29.46 2.88
C LEU A 75 -10.53 -30.29 1.59
N PRO A 76 -11.64 -30.83 1.07
CA PRO A 76 -11.63 -31.45 -0.26
C PRO A 76 -11.24 -30.43 -1.33
N VAL A 77 -10.46 -30.89 -2.32
CA VAL A 77 -10.04 -30.09 -3.50
C VAL A 77 -11.22 -29.38 -4.16
N SER A 78 -12.37 -30.06 -4.21
CA SER A 78 -13.61 -29.51 -4.74
C SER A 78 -14.04 -28.23 -4.05
N THR A 79 -14.10 -28.26 -2.72
CA THR A 79 -14.50 -27.14 -1.88
C THR A 79 -13.46 -26.02 -1.91
N VAL A 80 -12.16 -26.35 -1.93
CA VAL A 80 -11.07 -25.36 -2.07
C VAL A 80 -11.21 -24.60 -3.39
N ALA A 81 -11.38 -25.32 -4.50
CA ALA A 81 -11.53 -24.71 -5.82
C ALA A 81 -12.79 -23.85 -5.92
N ASP A 82 -13.93 -24.37 -5.45
CA ASP A 82 -15.21 -23.66 -5.52
C ASP A 82 -15.17 -22.39 -4.66
N ALA A 83 -14.59 -22.46 -3.45
CA ALA A 83 -14.41 -21.29 -2.58
C ALA A 83 -13.47 -20.26 -3.22
N LEU A 84 -12.36 -20.69 -3.84
CA LEU A 84 -11.44 -19.79 -4.53
C LEU A 84 -12.08 -19.14 -5.76
N LEU A 85 -12.76 -19.90 -6.61
CA LEU A 85 -13.42 -19.39 -7.80
C LEU A 85 -14.54 -18.41 -7.43
N ALA A 86 -15.38 -18.74 -6.44
CA ALA A 86 -16.41 -17.84 -5.95
C ALA A 86 -15.80 -16.59 -5.26
N HIS A 87 -14.68 -16.76 -4.55
CA HIS A 87 -13.90 -15.63 -4.04
C HIS A 87 -13.40 -14.78 -5.21
N LEU A 88 -12.81 -15.31 -6.25
CA LEU A 88 -12.36 -14.47 -7.38
C LEU A 88 -13.53 -13.88 -8.19
N GLY A 89 -14.76 -14.33 -7.98
CA GLY A 89 -15.96 -13.76 -8.62
C GLY A 89 -16.46 -14.56 -9.83
N PHE A 90 -16.02 -15.81 -9.99
CA PHE A 90 -16.54 -16.73 -11.00
C PHE A 90 -17.92 -17.28 -10.59
N THR A 91 -18.87 -17.29 -11.54
CA THR A 91 -20.28 -17.69 -11.36
C THR A 91 -20.80 -18.53 -12.52
N ALA A 92 -21.99 -19.14 -12.36
CA ALA A 92 -22.61 -19.90 -13.45
C ALA A 92 -23.22 -18.99 -14.54
N THR A 93 -23.73 -17.81 -14.19
CA THR A 93 -24.30 -16.83 -15.14
C THR A 93 -23.76 -15.41 -14.92
N PRO A 94 -23.68 -14.58 -15.98
CA PRO A 94 -23.23 -13.18 -15.84
C PRO A 94 -24.15 -12.34 -14.95
N ASP A 95 -25.46 -12.64 -14.92
CA ASP A 95 -26.44 -11.96 -14.07
C ASP A 95 -26.28 -12.31 -12.57
N GLU A 96 -25.64 -13.44 -12.28
CA GLU A 96 -25.22 -13.80 -10.92
C GLU A 96 -23.87 -13.15 -10.55
N ALA A 97 -23.18 -12.54 -11.51
CA ALA A 97 -21.88 -11.94 -11.27
C ALA A 97 -22.02 -10.51 -10.74
N TRP A 98 -21.32 -10.25 -9.64
CA TRP A 98 -21.58 -9.10 -8.80
C TRP A 98 -20.80 -7.85 -9.26
N GLU A 99 -21.48 -6.71 -9.40
CA GLU A 99 -20.91 -5.43 -9.83
C GLU A 99 -19.90 -4.82 -8.82
N SER A 100 -19.86 -5.29 -7.57
CA SER A 100 -19.17 -4.61 -6.45
C SER A 100 -18.04 -5.39 -5.77
N ALA A 101 -17.45 -6.40 -6.42
CA ALA A 101 -16.38 -7.18 -5.82
C ALA A 101 -15.07 -6.37 -5.73
N LYS A 102 -14.81 -5.80 -4.54
CA LYS A 102 -13.49 -5.29 -4.08
C LYS A 102 -12.34 -6.23 -4.46
N VAL A 103 -11.12 -5.71 -4.54
CA VAL A 103 -9.89 -6.51 -4.73
C VAL A 103 -9.86 -7.68 -3.72
N ARG A 104 -9.85 -8.92 -4.24
CA ARG A 104 -9.93 -10.14 -3.43
C ARG A 104 -8.58 -10.86 -3.43
N TYR A 105 -7.76 -10.49 -2.45
CA TYR A 105 -6.38 -10.99 -2.29
C TYR A 105 -6.33 -12.45 -1.86
N VAL A 106 -5.57 -13.25 -2.60
CA VAL A 106 -5.26 -14.66 -2.27
C VAL A 106 -3.82 -14.74 -1.76
N PRO A 107 -3.59 -15.14 -0.50
CA PRO A 107 -2.23 -15.25 0.04
C PRO A 107 -1.38 -16.28 -0.69
N ASP A 108 -0.15 -15.90 -1.02
CA ASP A 108 0.83 -16.73 -1.72
C ASP A 108 1.10 -18.10 -1.05
N ASN A 109 0.95 -18.16 0.27
CA ASN A 109 1.20 -19.36 1.08
C ASN A 109 -0.02 -20.26 1.25
N LEU A 110 -1.20 -19.90 0.73
CA LEU A 110 -2.44 -20.66 0.96
C LEU A 110 -2.35 -22.13 0.54
N PHE A 111 -1.61 -22.40 -0.54
CA PHE A 111 -1.46 -23.75 -1.09
C PHE A 111 -0.13 -24.40 -0.70
N GLN A 112 0.70 -23.76 0.14
CA GLN A 112 2.07 -24.20 0.43
C GLN A 112 2.13 -25.63 1.00
N ASP A 113 1.12 -26.03 1.77
CA ASP A 113 1.10 -27.34 2.45
C ASP A 113 0.46 -28.46 1.60
N LEU A 114 -0.02 -28.17 0.38
CA LEU A 114 -0.61 -29.19 -0.51
C LEU A 114 0.47 -29.99 -1.24
N ASP A 115 0.28 -31.32 -1.35
CA ASP A 115 1.13 -32.17 -2.19
C ASP A 115 0.82 -31.99 -3.69
N VAL A 116 1.75 -32.43 -4.54
CA VAL A 116 1.72 -32.23 -5.99
C VAL A 116 0.52 -32.92 -6.66
N VAL A 117 0.04 -34.05 -6.12
CA VAL A 117 -1.11 -34.80 -6.66
C VAL A 117 -2.41 -34.03 -6.41
N ILE A 118 -2.54 -33.49 -5.19
CA ILE A 118 -3.66 -32.61 -4.82
C ILE A 118 -3.63 -31.32 -5.65
N LEU A 119 -2.46 -30.73 -5.86
CA LEU A 119 -2.30 -29.54 -6.70
C LEU A 119 -2.75 -29.77 -8.15
N GLY A 120 -2.38 -30.91 -8.75
CA GLY A 120 -2.84 -31.25 -10.10
C GLY A 120 -4.37 -31.33 -10.18
N SER A 121 -5.01 -31.95 -9.18
CA SER A 121 -6.48 -32.05 -9.11
C SER A 121 -7.14 -30.69 -8.89
N LEU A 122 -6.50 -29.79 -8.13
CA LEU A 122 -6.94 -28.42 -7.93
C LEU A 122 -6.87 -27.62 -9.24
N LEU A 123 -5.74 -27.69 -9.95
CA LEU A 123 -5.55 -27.05 -11.25
C LEU A 123 -6.58 -27.50 -12.29
N ASP A 124 -6.91 -28.80 -12.35
CA ASP A 124 -7.94 -29.30 -13.25
C ASP A 124 -9.26 -28.55 -13.04
N ARG A 125 -9.65 -28.36 -11.77
CA ARG A 125 -10.92 -27.71 -11.41
C ARG A 125 -10.88 -26.19 -11.59
N LEU A 126 -9.75 -25.55 -11.30
CA LEU A 126 -9.56 -24.11 -11.54
C LEU A 126 -9.60 -23.78 -13.04
N ALA A 127 -8.93 -24.58 -13.87
CA ALA A 127 -8.94 -24.41 -15.32
C ALA A 127 -10.30 -24.75 -15.95
N ASP A 128 -11.04 -25.71 -15.38
CA ASP A 128 -12.44 -25.95 -15.76
C ASP A 128 -13.33 -24.76 -15.42
N GLY A 129 -13.16 -24.20 -14.22
CA GLY A 129 -13.83 -22.99 -13.76
C GLY A 129 -13.57 -21.79 -14.67
N ALA A 130 -12.30 -21.51 -14.98
CA ALA A 130 -11.89 -20.40 -15.84
C ALA A 130 -12.53 -20.43 -17.25
N ARG A 131 -12.76 -21.64 -17.79
CA ARG A 131 -13.34 -21.85 -19.12
C ARG A 131 -14.87 -21.84 -19.11
N LYS A 132 -15.50 -22.47 -18.12
CA LYS A 132 -16.96 -22.70 -18.09
C LYS A 132 -17.72 -21.61 -17.36
N LEU A 133 -17.15 -21.07 -16.29
CA LEU A 133 -17.80 -20.07 -15.46
C LEU A 133 -17.70 -18.69 -16.10
N LYS A 134 -18.69 -17.86 -15.82
CA LYS A 134 -18.73 -16.46 -16.22
C LYS A 134 -18.25 -15.60 -15.06
N HIS A 135 -17.96 -14.35 -15.34
CA HIS A 135 -17.66 -13.34 -14.34
C HIS A 135 -18.30 -12.02 -14.81
N GLY A 136 -18.41 -11.06 -13.91
CA GLY A 136 -19.08 -9.79 -14.17
C GLY A 136 -18.24 -8.90 -15.10
N ASN A 137 -18.87 -7.85 -15.61
CA ASN A 137 -18.21 -6.89 -16.51
C ASN A 137 -17.35 -5.85 -15.78
N ALA A 138 -17.49 -5.71 -14.46
CA ALA A 138 -16.82 -4.67 -13.66
C ALA A 138 -15.32 -4.92 -13.47
N ARG A 139 -14.90 -6.19 -13.33
CA ARG A 139 -13.50 -6.60 -13.23
C ARG A 139 -13.33 -8.01 -13.79
N ASP A 140 -12.32 -8.21 -14.64
CA ASP A 140 -11.92 -9.54 -15.10
C ASP A 140 -11.05 -10.22 -14.00
N PRO A 141 -11.50 -11.33 -13.39
CA PRO A 141 -10.73 -12.06 -12.38
C PRO A 141 -9.74 -13.06 -12.97
N LYS A 142 -9.71 -13.22 -14.31
CA LYS A 142 -8.79 -14.13 -14.98
C LYS A 142 -7.31 -13.80 -14.78
N PRO A 143 -6.85 -12.53 -14.72
CA PRO A 143 -5.45 -12.22 -14.42
C PRO A 143 -5.00 -12.78 -13.05
N ASP A 144 -5.81 -12.59 -12.00
CA ASP A 144 -5.52 -13.09 -10.65
C ASP A 144 -5.49 -14.63 -10.62
N LEU A 145 -6.44 -15.28 -11.31
CA LEU A 145 -6.47 -16.74 -11.43
C LEU A 145 -5.29 -17.28 -12.25
N ALA A 146 -4.89 -16.59 -13.32
CA ALA A 146 -3.76 -16.97 -14.17
C ALA A 146 -2.45 -16.98 -13.38
N ASP A 147 -2.20 -15.97 -12.54
CA ASP A 147 -1.01 -15.91 -11.69
C ASP A 147 -0.97 -17.07 -10.68
N ILE A 148 -2.11 -17.41 -10.06
CA ILE A 148 -2.23 -18.56 -9.17
C ILE A 148 -1.94 -19.86 -9.93
N VAL A 149 -2.55 -20.05 -11.10
CA VAL A 149 -2.38 -21.24 -11.93
C VAL A 149 -0.93 -21.40 -12.36
N ARG A 150 -0.27 -20.35 -12.89
CA ARG A 150 1.15 -20.40 -13.27
C ARG A 150 2.03 -20.81 -12.09
N ARG A 151 1.81 -20.22 -10.92
CA ARG A 151 2.57 -20.54 -9.70
C ARG A 151 2.42 -21.99 -9.27
N LEU A 152 1.21 -22.53 -9.33
CA LEU A 152 0.95 -23.94 -9.00
C LEU A 152 1.59 -24.86 -10.04
N ILE A 153 1.51 -24.55 -11.34
CA ILE A 153 2.15 -25.33 -12.40
C ILE A 153 3.67 -25.34 -12.22
N VAL A 154 4.29 -24.19 -11.98
CA VAL A 154 5.73 -24.09 -11.71
C VAL A 154 6.12 -25.03 -10.57
N ARG A 155 5.32 -25.09 -9.50
CA ARG A 155 5.58 -25.99 -8.37
C ARG A 155 5.45 -27.47 -8.75
N ILE A 156 4.45 -27.85 -9.54
CA ILE A 156 4.29 -29.23 -10.04
C ILE A 156 5.48 -29.61 -10.93
N LEU A 157 5.82 -28.78 -11.91
CA LEU A 157 6.91 -29.11 -12.84
C LEU A 157 8.28 -29.10 -12.15
N SER A 158 8.45 -28.30 -11.09
CA SER A 158 9.67 -28.29 -10.28
C SER A 158 9.81 -29.51 -9.36
N SER A 159 8.76 -30.32 -9.14
CA SER A 159 8.86 -31.54 -8.33
C SER A 159 9.57 -32.68 -9.08
N GLY A 160 9.68 -32.58 -10.40
CA GLY A 160 10.20 -33.63 -11.27
C GLY A 160 9.17 -34.70 -11.66
N ASP A 161 7.89 -34.53 -11.30
CA ASP A 161 6.82 -35.43 -11.71
C ASP A 161 6.49 -35.28 -13.21
N THR A 162 6.21 -36.40 -13.88
CA THR A 162 5.80 -36.41 -15.29
C THR A 162 4.35 -35.94 -15.42
N VAL A 163 4.14 -34.83 -16.12
CA VAL A 163 2.80 -34.29 -16.41
C VAL A 163 2.37 -34.69 -17.82
N GLU A 164 1.14 -35.18 -17.96
CA GLU A 164 0.57 -35.51 -19.26
C GLU A 164 0.35 -34.24 -20.10
N PRO A 165 0.74 -34.23 -21.39
CA PRO A 165 0.68 -33.03 -22.24
C PRO A 165 -0.72 -32.42 -22.35
N ALA A 166 -1.74 -33.28 -22.53
CA ALA A 166 -3.13 -32.87 -22.60
C ALA A 166 -3.61 -32.16 -21.33
N ARG A 167 -3.15 -32.65 -20.18
CA ARG A 167 -3.48 -32.09 -18.87
C ARG A 167 -2.80 -30.74 -18.66
N LEU A 168 -1.51 -30.63 -19.01
CA LEU A 168 -0.79 -29.35 -18.96
C LEU A 168 -1.45 -28.30 -19.86
N TRP A 169 -1.77 -28.67 -21.11
CA TRP A 169 -2.47 -27.78 -22.03
C TRP A 169 -3.85 -27.36 -21.50
N SER A 170 -4.58 -28.26 -20.84
CA SER A 170 -5.84 -27.92 -20.20
C SER A 170 -5.71 -26.83 -19.11
N TRP A 171 -4.55 -26.76 -18.45
CA TRP A 171 -4.27 -25.76 -17.42
C TRP A 171 -3.85 -24.40 -17.96
N ILE A 172 -3.04 -24.36 -19.04
CA ILE A 172 -2.47 -23.12 -19.58
C ILE A 172 -3.15 -22.58 -20.83
N GLY A 173 -3.84 -23.41 -21.62
CA GLY A 173 -4.33 -23.04 -22.96
C GLY A 173 -5.45 -21.99 -23.00
N TRP A 174 -5.91 -21.51 -21.84
CA TRP A 174 -6.85 -20.38 -21.70
C TRP A 174 -6.17 -19.09 -21.23
N ILE A 175 -4.87 -19.15 -20.92
CA ILE A 175 -4.07 -18.04 -20.38
C ILE A 175 -3.25 -17.43 -21.52
N ASP A 176 -3.48 -16.15 -21.80
CA ASP A 176 -2.68 -15.35 -22.75
C ASP A 176 -1.36 -14.86 -22.09
N GLU A 177 -0.33 -14.57 -22.89
CA GLU A 177 1.02 -14.14 -22.48
C GLU A 177 1.00 -12.85 -21.66
N HIS A 178 0.00 -12.01 -21.88
CA HIS A 178 -0.24 -10.75 -21.18
C HIS A 178 -1.25 -10.88 -20.04
N LEU A 179 -1.90 -12.04 -19.88
CA LEU A 179 -2.91 -12.26 -18.84
C LEU A 179 -2.24 -12.58 -17.49
N GLY A 180 -2.31 -11.66 -16.54
CA GLY A 180 -1.72 -11.79 -15.19
C GLY A 180 -0.69 -10.68 -14.89
N TYR A 181 -0.38 -10.47 -13.61
CA TYR A 181 0.51 -9.39 -13.15
C TYR A 181 1.90 -9.91 -12.76
N SER A 182 2.05 -11.22 -12.51
CA SER A 182 3.30 -11.81 -12.02
C SER A 182 4.30 -12.11 -13.15
N VAL A 183 5.15 -11.13 -13.47
CA VAL A 183 6.28 -11.31 -14.40
C VAL A 183 7.17 -12.49 -13.97
N ARG A 184 7.41 -12.63 -12.66
CA ARG A 184 8.26 -13.68 -12.08
C ARG A 184 7.74 -15.09 -12.31
N ASP A 185 6.44 -15.33 -12.12
CA ASP A 185 5.87 -16.68 -12.26
C ASP A 185 5.79 -17.08 -13.75
N ARG A 186 5.53 -16.11 -14.63
CA ARG A 186 5.60 -16.28 -16.10
C ARG A 186 7.01 -16.66 -16.55
N GLU A 187 8.03 -15.90 -16.16
CA GLU A 187 9.42 -16.19 -16.54
C GLU A 187 9.90 -17.57 -16.06
N LYS A 188 9.48 -17.99 -14.86
CA LYS A 188 9.80 -19.33 -14.33
C LYS A 188 9.13 -20.44 -15.12
N LEU A 189 7.84 -20.29 -15.46
CA LEU A 189 7.14 -21.28 -16.26
C LEU A 189 7.79 -21.41 -17.65
N ALA A 190 8.05 -20.27 -18.30
CA ALA A 190 8.74 -20.21 -19.59
C ALA A 190 10.12 -20.87 -19.54
N ALA A 191 10.90 -20.64 -18.47
CA ALA A 191 12.21 -21.28 -18.28
C ALA A 191 12.09 -22.81 -18.14
N ILE A 192 11.17 -23.30 -17.31
CA ILE A 192 10.96 -24.75 -17.12
C ILE A 192 10.53 -25.43 -18.43
N LEU A 193 9.63 -24.80 -19.20
CA LEU A 193 9.20 -25.33 -20.49
C LEU A 193 10.31 -25.27 -21.56
N ARG A 194 11.18 -24.25 -21.50
CA ARG A 194 12.35 -24.14 -22.37
C ARG A 194 13.33 -25.30 -22.15
N ASP A 195 13.58 -25.61 -20.88
CA ASP A 195 14.57 -26.61 -20.48
C ASP A 195 14.05 -28.05 -20.60
N ASN A 196 12.73 -28.25 -20.50
CA ASN A 196 12.11 -29.57 -20.63
C ASN A 196 11.68 -29.89 -22.07
N HIS A 197 12.67 -30.13 -22.94
CA HIS A 197 12.43 -30.42 -24.37
C HIS A 197 11.43 -31.57 -24.63
N PRO A 198 11.45 -32.72 -23.92
CA PRO A 198 10.49 -33.80 -24.16
C PRO A 198 9.04 -33.40 -23.85
N LEU A 199 8.81 -32.69 -22.75
CA LEU A 199 7.47 -32.22 -22.38
C LEU A 199 6.97 -31.18 -23.39
N ARG A 200 7.83 -30.24 -23.80
CA ARG A 200 7.51 -29.24 -24.82
C ARG A 200 7.12 -29.89 -26.15
N ALA A 201 7.91 -30.86 -26.63
CA ALA A 201 7.61 -31.59 -27.86
C ALA A 201 6.28 -32.34 -27.77
N ALA A 202 6.01 -32.97 -26.63
CA ALA A 202 4.77 -33.71 -26.42
C ALA A 202 3.53 -32.79 -26.34
N VAL A 203 3.66 -31.57 -25.79
CA VAL A 203 2.59 -30.55 -25.82
C VAL A 203 2.35 -30.05 -27.23
N LEU A 204 3.40 -29.75 -28.00
CA LEU A 204 3.28 -29.38 -29.41
C LEU A 204 2.57 -30.46 -30.23
N GLU A 205 2.94 -31.73 -30.04
CA GLU A 205 2.32 -32.86 -30.72
C GLU A 205 0.83 -32.98 -30.40
N HIS A 206 0.48 -32.88 -29.10
CA HIS A 206 -0.90 -32.91 -28.63
C HIS A 206 -1.73 -31.78 -29.27
N VAL A 207 -1.26 -30.53 -29.21
CA VAL A 207 -2.03 -29.35 -29.64
C VAL A 207 -2.13 -29.20 -31.16
N LEU A 208 -1.10 -29.59 -31.92
CA LEU A 208 -1.06 -29.38 -33.37
C LEU A 208 -1.54 -30.58 -34.20
N LEU A 209 -1.50 -31.81 -33.65
CA LEU A 209 -1.84 -33.04 -34.39
C LEU A 209 -3.10 -33.76 -33.89
N GLU A 210 -3.65 -33.42 -32.72
CA GLU A 210 -4.95 -33.95 -32.30
C GLU A 210 -6.12 -33.12 -32.86
N PRO A 211 -7.22 -33.77 -33.27
CA PRO A 211 -8.38 -33.06 -33.80
C PRO A 211 -9.01 -32.18 -32.72
N CYS A 212 -9.03 -30.88 -32.96
CA CYS A 212 -9.70 -29.89 -32.12
C CYS A 212 -10.62 -29.00 -32.98
N ASP A 213 -11.37 -28.10 -32.34
CA ASP A 213 -12.33 -27.23 -33.04
C ASP A 213 -11.66 -26.20 -33.98
N ASP A 214 -10.39 -25.86 -33.71
CA ASP A 214 -9.55 -24.94 -34.49
C ASP A 214 -8.55 -25.70 -35.39
N ASN A 215 -8.11 -25.08 -36.49
CA ASN A 215 -7.12 -25.71 -37.39
C ASN A 215 -5.67 -25.58 -36.85
N THR A 216 -4.76 -26.42 -37.34
CA THR A 216 -3.33 -26.45 -36.93
C THR A 216 -2.67 -25.08 -36.99
N TRP A 217 -3.04 -24.25 -37.96
CA TRP A 217 -2.52 -22.89 -38.11
C TRP A 217 -2.94 -21.99 -36.93
N ALA A 218 -4.23 -21.91 -36.63
CA ALA A 218 -4.76 -21.14 -35.50
C ALA A 218 -4.18 -21.61 -34.16
N ASN A 219 -4.02 -22.92 -33.97
CA ASN A 219 -3.42 -23.49 -32.76
C ASN A 219 -1.96 -23.10 -32.55
N ALA A 220 -1.18 -22.94 -33.63
CA ALA A 220 0.21 -22.51 -33.53
C ALA A 220 0.34 -21.05 -33.04
N PHE A 221 -0.54 -20.16 -33.48
CA PHE A 221 -0.61 -18.80 -32.93
C PHE A 221 -1.05 -18.82 -31.47
N ARG A 222 -2.08 -19.62 -31.14
CA ARG A 222 -2.54 -19.77 -29.76
C ARG A 222 -1.45 -20.30 -28.81
N LEU A 223 -0.60 -21.21 -29.28
CA LEU A 223 0.57 -21.68 -28.51
C LEU A 223 1.55 -20.54 -28.22
N ALA A 224 1.83 -19.69 -29.21
CA ALA A 224 2.71 -18.54 -29.06
C ALA A 224 2.11 -17.46 -28.15
N GLU A 225 0.80 -17.23 -28.25
CA GLU A 225 0.05 -16.34 -27.37
C GLU A 225 0.00 -16.86 -25.93
N VAL A 226 0.00 -18.18 -25.68
CA VAL A 226 -0.02 -18.71 -24.30
C VAL A 226 1.35 -18.60 -23.65
N GLU A 227 2.39 -19.09 -24.33
CA GLU A 227 3.78 -19.01 -23.88
C GLU A 227 4.68 -18.99 -25.12
N PRO A 228 5.45 -17.92 -25.39
CA PRO A 228 6.26 -17.80 -26.62
C PRO A 228 7.24 -18.96 -26.86
N VAL A 229 7.69 -19.62 -25.78
CA VAL A 229 8.56 -20.81 -25.86
C VAL A 229 7.89 -22.05 -26.48
N LEU A 230 6.55 -22.06 -26.54
CA LEU A 230 5.75 -23.08 -27.19
C LEU A 230 5.52 -22.79 -28.69
N HIS A 231 6.08 -21.72 -29.25
CA HIS A 231 6.13 -21.58 -30.71
C HIS A 231 7.05 -22.66 -31.29
N PRO A 232 6.60 -23.47 -32.26
CA PRO A 232 7.42 -24.56 -32.80
C PRO A 232 8.61 -24.00 -33.59
N ALA A 233 9.81 -24.51 -33.30
CA ALA A 233 11.02 -24.26 -34.11
C ALA A 233 11.13 -25.29 -35.25
N ALA A 234 12.02 -25.05 -36.22
CA ALA A 234 12.14 -25.88 -37.42
C ALA A 234 12.45 -27.36 -37.13
N ASP A 235 13.26 -27.65 -36.11
CA ASP A 235 13.58 -29.00 -35.65
C ASP A 235 12.36 -29.71 -35.05
N GLN A 236 11.54 -28.98 -34.30
CA GLN A 236 10.29 -29.49 -33.70
C GLN A 236 9.23 -29.74 -34.78
N LEU A 237 9.13 -28.88 -35.80
CA LEU A 237 8.25 -29.07 -36.96
C LEU A 237 8.61 -30.34 -37.75
N ALA A 238 9.90 -30.63 -37.92
CA ALA A 238 10.34 -31.88 -38.53
C ALA A 238 9.94 -33.09 -37.66
N GLY A 239 10.05 -32.99 -36.33
CA GLY A 239 9.52 -33.99 -35.40
C GLY A 239 8.01 -34.22 -35.56
N LEU A 240 7.23 -33.14 -35.68
CA LEU A 240 5.78 -33.19 -35.85
C LEU A 240 5.35 -33.82 -37.18
N LEU A 241 6.08 -33.59 -38.27
CA LEU A 241 5.83 -34.26 -39.55
C LEU A 241 6.03 -35.78 -39.46
N ARG A 242 7.08 -36.22 -38.74
CA ARG A 242 7.30 -37.66 -38.48
C ARG A 242 6.20 -38.25 -37.60
N ALA A 243 5.76 -37.52 -36.57
CA ALA A 243 4.65 -37.93 -35.72
C ALA A 243 3.33 -38.02 -36.50
N LEU A 244 3.05 -37.06 -37.38
CA LEU A 244 1.89 -37.07 -38.27
C LEU A 244 1.89 -38.31 -39.19
N ARG A 245 3.04 -38.66 -39.78
CA ARG A 245 3.19 -39.89 -40.57
C ARG A 245 2.99 -41.14 -39.72
N ALA A 246 3.59 -41.18 -38.53
CA ALA A 246 3.47 -42.33 -37.63
C ALA A 246 2.00 -42.56 -37.20
N ARG A 247 1.23 -41.49 -36.96
CA ARG A 247 -0.21 -41.55 -36.63
C ARG A 247 -1.06 -42.04 -37.80
N ALA A 248 -0.74 -41.63 -39.02
CA ALA A 248 -1.43 -42.09 -40.22
C ALA A 248 -1.12 -43.56 -40.56
N GLY A 249 0.07 -44.05 -40.21
CA GLY A 249 0.52 -45.40 -40.54
C GLY A 249 0.57 -45.63 -42.05
N ASP A 250 -0.15 -46.64 -42.54
CA ASP A 250 -0.34 -46.90 -43.98
C ASP A 250 -1.50 -46.10 -44.60
N GLY A 251 -2.23 -45.32 -43.80
CA GLY A 251 -3.34 -44.49 -44.22
C GLY A 251 -2.92 -43.13 -44.82
N PRO A 252 -3.89 -42.37 -45.38
CA PRO A 252 -3.63 -41.03 -45.91
C PRO A 252 -3.32 -40.04 -44.79
N ILE A 253 -2.37 -39.12 -45.04
CA ILE A 253 -2.06 -38.00 -44.15
C ILE A 253 -3.04 -36.87 -44.44
N ASP A 254 -3.45 -36.13 -43.41
CA ASP A 254 -4.26 -34.92 -43.59
C ASP A 254 -3.45 -33.82 -44.32
N PRO A 255 -3.81 -33.45 -45.57
CA PRO A 255 -3.05 -32.49 -46.36
C PRO A 255 -3.07 -31.08 -45.79
N GLU A 256 -4.12 -30.71 -45.05
CA GLU A 256 -4.26 -29.39 -44.45
C GLU A 256 -3.30 -29.21 -43.26
N THR A 257 -3.28 -30.17 -42.32
CA THR A 257 -2.31 -30.20 -41.22
C THR A 257 -0.87 -30.22 -41.75
N TYR A 258 -0.58 -31.04 -42.77
CA TYR A 258 0.74 -31.09 -43.41
C TYR A 258 1.16 -29.73 -43.98
N ARG A 259 0.28 -29.07 -44.74
CA ARG A 259 0.53 -27.74 -45.32
C ARG A 259 0.75 -26.67 -44.24
N HIS A 260 -0.03 -26.70 -43.15
CA HIS A 260 0.14 -25.75 -42.05
C HIS A 260 1.49 -25.91 -41.33
N LEU A 261 1.95 -27.14 -41.10
CA LEU A 261 3.26 -27.39 -40.49
C LEU A 261 4.41 -26.88 -41.36
N LEU A 262 4.32 -27.04 -42.69
CA LEU A 262 5.31 -26.47 -43.62
C LEU A 262 5.30 -24.93 -43.57
N ARG A 263 4.12 -24.33 -43.61
CA ARG A 263 3.97 -22.88 -43.62
C ARG A 263 4.50 -22.23 -42.34
N LEU A 264 4.38 -22.92 -41.19
CA LEU A 264 4.94 -22.46 -39.91
C LEU A 264 6.47 -22.46 -39.88
N GLY A 265 7.11 -23.31 -40.67
CA GLY A 265 8.57 -23.38 -40.80
C GLY A 265 9.12 -22.61 -42.00
N CYS A 266 8.27 -22.01 -42.83
CA CYS A 266 8.68 -21.29 -44.03
C CYS A 266 9.24 -19.91 -43.64
N THR A 267 10.44 -19.60 -44.12
CA THR A 267 11.13 -18.32 -43.91
C THR A 267 11.16 -17.50 -45.20
N SER A 268 11.71 -16.29 -45.16
CA SER A 268 11.95 -15.47 -46.36
C SER A 268 12.88 -16.14 -47.38
N GLU A 269 13.69 -17.10 -46.95
CA GLU A 269 14.61 -17.89 -47.79
C GLU A 269 14.00 -19.24 -48.22
N GLY A 270 12.75 -19.52 -47.84
CA GLY A 270 12.06 -20.79 -48.08
C GLY A 270 12.09 -21.72 -46.85
N LEU A 271 11.86 -23.01 -47.11
CA LEU A 271 11.84 -24.04 -46.06
C LEU A 271 13.27 -24.45 -45.66
N PRO A 272 13.59 -24.50 -44.34
CA PRO A 272 14.88 -24.98 -43.85
C PRO A 272 15.21 -26.38 -44.39
N PRO A 273 16.49 -26.69 -44.72
CA PRO A 273 16.86 -27.95 -45.37
C PRO A 273 16.39 -29.21 -44.63
N ASP A 274 16.57 -29.25 -43.31
CA ASP A 274 16.19 -30.40 -42.46
C ASP A 274 14.67 -30.62 -42.44
N LEU A 275 13.90 -29.53 -42.47
CA LEU A 275 12.44 -29.58 -42.52
C LEU A 275 11.97 -30.00 -43.92
N HIS A 276 12.60 -29.48 -44.97
CA HIS A 276 12.30 -29.84 -46.36
C HIS A 276 12.60 -31.32 -46.65
N GLU A 277 13.74 -31.86 -46.18
CA GLU A 277 14.09 -33.28 -46.32
C GLU A 277 13.06 -34.16 -45.62
N THR A 278 12.73 -33.85 -44.37
CA THR A 278 11.71 -34.59 -43.60
C THR A 278 10.33 -34.51 -44.27
N ALA A 279 9.96 -33.35 -44.80
CA ALA A 279 8.71 -33.15 -45.53
C ALA A 279 8.63 -34.01 -46.80
N LEU A 280 9.74 -34.11 -47.54
CA LEU A 280 9.85 -34.93 -48.75
C LEU A 280 9.75 -36.43 -48.42
N GLU A 281 10.39 -36.88 -47.34
CA GLU A 281 10.25 -38.26 -46.84
C GLU A 281 8.79 -38.60 -46.52
N VAL A 282 8.09 -37.69 -45.82
CA VAL A 282 6.70 -37.88 -45.40
C VAL A 282 5.73 -37.83 -46.60
N ALA A 283 5.99 -37.00 -47.60
CA ALA A 283 5.18 -36.87 -48.81
C ALA A 283 5.48 -37.94 -49.88
N CYS A 284 6.50 -38.77 -49.68
CA CYS A 284 6.94 -39.74 -50.69
C CYS A 284 5.79 -40.69 -51.10
N GLY A 285 5.40 -40.61 -52.38
CA GLY A 285 4.32 -41.42 -52.95
C GLY A 285 2.93 -40.79 -52.90
N ASP A 286 2.77 -39.59 -52.33
CA ASP A 286 1.52 -38.83 -52.30
C ASP A 286 1.65 -37.54 -53.12
N SER A 287 1.00 -37.52 -54.29
CA SER A 287 1.07 -36.38 -55.22
C SER A 287 0.48 -35.09 -54.66
N ALA A 288 -0.49 -35.17 -53.74
CA ALA A 288 -1.12 -33.99 -53.15
C ALA A 288 -0.17 -33.32 -52.13
N LEU A 289 0.52 -34.11 -51.32
CA LEU A 289 1.51 -33.60 -50.36
C LEU A 289 2.76 -33.05 -51.04
N LEU A 290 3.25 -33.72 -52.09
CA LEU A 290 4.36 -33.20 -52.91
C LEU A 290 4.00 -31.85 -53.56
N SER A 291 2.76 -31.72 -54.06
CA SER A 291 2.28 -30.44 -54.59
C SER A 291 2.17 -29.35 -53.51
N ALA A 292 1.83 -29.70 -52.27
CA ALA A 292 1.79 -28.76 -51.16
C ALA A 292 3.21 -28.33 -50.74
N LEU A 293 4.17 -29.26 -50.71
CA LEU A 293 5.58 -28.97 -50.46
C LEU A 293 6.16 -28.03 -51.53
N ASP A 294 5.91 -28.29 -52.81
CA ASP A 294 6.36 -27.41 -53.90
C ASP A 294 5.77 -26.00 -53.80
N GLN A 295 4.49 -25.88 -53.44
CA GLN A 295 3.80 -24.60 -53.27
C GLN A 295 4.35 -23.78 -52.10
N GLU A 296 4.61 -24.41 -50.95
CA GLU A 296 5.10 -23.73 -49.74
C GLU A 296 6.63 -23.51 -49.77
N SER A 297 7.38 -24.31 -50.54
CA SER A 297 8.83 -24.11 -50.78
C SER A 297 9.12 -22.97 -51.76
N ASN A 298 8.16 -22.62 -52.62
CA ASN A 298 8.22 -21.50 -53.56
C ASN A 298 7.02 -20.56 -53.37
N PRO A 299 6.98 -19.78 -52.27
CA PRO A 299 5.89 -18.84 -52.06
C PRO A 299 5.93 -17.78 -53.15
N SER A 300 5.01 -17.86 -54.12
CA SER A 300 4.66 -16.68 -54.91
C SER A 300 4.17 -15.63 -53.92
N ALA A 301 4.84 -14.46 -53.90
CA ALA A 301 4.64 -13.36 -52.97
C ALA A 301 3.19 -13.20 -52.47
N PRO A 302 2.96 -12.96 -51.16
CA PRO A 302 1.62 -12.99 -50.58
C PRO A 302 0.70 -11.94 -51.21
N LYS A 303 -0.34 -12.43 -51.90
CA LYS A 303 -1.55 -11.66 -52.21
C LYS A 303 -2.42 -11.63 -50.96
N ASP A 304 -2.16 -10.68 -50.07
CA ASP A 304 -3.16 -9.99 -49.24
C ASP A 304 -2.46 -9.09 -48.21
N ALA A 305 -2.00 -7.94 -48.69
CA ALA A 305 -1.97 -6.72 -47.89
C ALA A 305 -2.66 -5.64 -48.72
N ILE A 306 -3.97 -5.51 -48.54
CA ILE A 306 -4.67 -4.27 -48.88
C ILE A 306 -4.13 -3.21 -47.90
N LYS A 307 -3.08 -2.50 -48.32
CA LYS A 307 -2.76 -1.14 -47.89
C LYS A 307 -2.82 -0.23 -49.12
N PRO A 308 -3.16 1.05 -48.95
CA PRO A 308 -3.64 1.91 -50.03
C PRO A 308 -2.57 2.08 -51.11
N GLN A 309 -3.00 2.17 -52.37
CA GLN A 309 -2.14 2.46 -53.52
C GLN A 309 -1.27 3.70 -53.26
N GLY A 310 0.03 3.47 -53.12
CA GLY A 310 1.07 4.50 -53.12
C GLY A 310 2.39 3.86 -53.53
N ASN A 311 2.89 4.23 -54.71
CA ASN A 311 4.13 3.82 -55.35
C ASN A 311 5.26 3.38 -54.40
N GLN A 312 5.71 2.11 -54.48
CA GLN A 312 6.89 1.62 -53.75
C GLN A 312 7.64 0.44 -54.44
N PRO A 313 8.18 0.57 -55.68
CA PRO A 313 9.25 -0.33 -56.13
C PRO A 313 10.62 0.35 -56.32
N GLU A 314 10.77 1.65 -56.05
CA GLU A 314 12.05 2.37 -56.17
C GLU A 314 12.84 2.53 -54.85
N LEU A 315 12.26 2.20 -53.70
CA LEU A 315 12.82 2.52 -52.37
C LEU A 315 13.61 1.38 -51.67
N GLU A 316 13.59 0.14 -52.18
CA GLU A 316 14.33 -0.99 -51.57
C GLU A 316 15.75 -1.19 -52.13
N SER A 317 16.07 -0.63 -53.31
CA SER A 317 17.41 -0.70 -53.92
C SER A 317 18.37 0.39 -53.42
N GLU A 318 17.86 1.57 -53.05
CA GLU A 318 18.68 2.67 -52.51
C GLU A 318 19.36 2.36 -51.17
N PRO A 319 18.71 1.74 -50.17
CA PRO A 319 19.32 1.49 -48.86
C PRO A 319 20.51 0.52 -48.90
N GLN A 320 20.47 -0.51 -49.76
CA GLN A 320 21.57 -1.46 -49.94
C GLN A 320 22.76 -0.83 -50.67
N GLN A 321 22.51 0.08 -51.62
CA GLN A 321 23.56 0.86 -52.29
C GLN A 321 24.24 1.83 -51.33
N ILE A 322 23.47 2.48 -50.44
CA ILE A 322 24.01 3.36 -49.40
C ILE A 322 24.94 2.59 -48.45
N LEU A 323 24.52 1.42 -47.97
CA LEU A 323 25.37 0.59 -47.10
C LEU A 323 26.64 0.10 -47.81
N HIS A 324 26.56 -0.26 -49.09
CA HIS A 324 27.73 -0.65 -49.87
C HIS A 324 28.71 0.52 -50.04
N SER A 325 28.21 1.72 -50.34
CA SER A 325 29.02 2.94 -50.40
C SER A 325 29.73 3.22 -49.08
N ILE A 326 29.02 3.12 -47.94
CA ILE A 326 29.62 3.34 -46.61
C ILE A 326 30.74 2.32 -46.36
N ARG A 327 30.54 1.04 -46.73
CA ARG A 327 31.57 -0.01 -46.58
C ARG A 327 32.82 0.31 -47.42
N ASP A 328 32.63 0.71 -48.67
CA ASP A 328 33.73 1.06 -49.58
C ASP A 328 34.50 2.30 -49.10
N ASP A 329 33.78 3.33 -48.63
CA ASP A 329 34.36 4.57 -48.11
C ASP A 329 35.17 4.35 -46.83
N VAL A 330 34.69 3.48 -45.93
CA VAL A 330 35.40 3.06 -44.71
C VAL A 330 36.63 2.23 -45.09
N ALA A 331 36.50 1.26 -46.01
CA ALA A 331 37.61 0.43 -46.46
C ALA A 331 38.76 1.23 -47.12
N ALA A 332 38.43 2.35 -47.77
CA ALA A 332 39.42 3.22 -48.42
C ALA A 332 40.22 4.10 -47.44
N GLN A 333 39.82 4.19 -46.17
CA GLN A 333 40.30 5.20 -45.20
C GLN A 333 40.98 4.58 -43.96
N ALA A 334 41.79 3.55 -44.14
CA ALA A 334 42.44 2.83 -43.04
C ALA A 334 43.32 3.69 -42.12
N GLU A 335 44.07 4.67 -42.67
CA GLU A 335 44.90 5.58 -41.86
C GLU A 335 44.06 6.51 -40.96
N GLU A 336 42.92 6.98 -41.47
CA GLU A 336 41.98 7.84 -40.73
C GLU A 336 41.25 7.05 -39.64
N ILE A 337 40.90 5.78 -39.89
CA ILE A 337 40.35 4.86 -38.89
C ILE A 337 41.35 4.67 -37.74
N ALA A 338 42.61 4.39 -38.05
CA ALA A 338 43.66 4.23 -37.05
C ALA A 338 43.92 5.52 -36.23
N ALA A 339 43.68 6.70 -36.81
CA ALA A 339 43.77 7.99 -36.14
C ALA A 339 42.49 8.37 -35.35
N GLY A 340 41.47 7.51 -35.33
CA GLY A 340 40.21 7.76 -34.63
C GLY A 340 39.33 8.83 -35.29
N ALA A 341 39.40 9.03 -36.60
CA ALA A 341 38.69 10.11 -37.29
C ALA A 341 37.15 9.97 -37.18
N ILE A 342 36.51 10.95 -36.51
CA ILE A 342 35.07 10.91 -36.18
C ILE A 342 34.18 10.79 -37.41
N ASN A 343 34.47 11.53 -38.48
CA ASN A 343 33.69 11.53 -39.72
C ASN A 343 33.68 10.18 -40.45
N VAL A 344 34.70 9.35 -40.24
CA VAL A 344 34.78 7.99 -40.82
C VAL A 344 34.12 6.98 -39.88
N LEU A 345 34.22 7.20 -38.57
CA LEU A 345 33.76 6.28 -37.53
C LEU A 345 32.28 6.46 -37.13
N GLU A 346 31.65 7.60 -37.43
CA GLU A 346 30.27 7.89 -37.01
C GLU A 346 29.26 6.85 -37.54
N ALA A 347 29.26 6.58 -38.84
CA ALA A 347 28.35 5.60 -39.43
C ALA A 347 28.60 4.17 -38.90
N PRO A 348 29.84 3.66 -38.84
CA PRO A 348 30.13 2.40 -38.16
C PRO A 348 29.73 2.37 -36.68
N ALA A 349 29.84 3.48 -35.93
CA ALA A 349 29.41 3.54 -34.53
C ALA A 349 27.88 3.41 -34.39
N CYS A 350 27.10 4.00 -35.31
CA CYS A 350 25.66 3.80 -35.38
C CYS A 350 25.28 2.34 -35.68
N VAL A 351 26.06 1.65 -36.53
CA VAL A 351 25.89 0.21 -36.77
C VAL A 351 26.22 -0.58 -35.51
N TYR A 352 27.37 -0.32 -34.88
CA TYR A 352 27.79 -0.95 -33.62
C TYR A 352 26.68 -0.89 -32.55
N LEU A 353 26.12 0.31 -32.33
CA LEU A 353 25.04 0.54 -31.35
C LEU A 353 23.66 0.02 -31.79
N GLY A 354 23.52 -0.51 -33.01
CA GLY A 354 22.26 -1.10 -33.50
C GLY A 354 21.19 -0.08 -33.84
N ARG A 355 21.61 1.11 -34.29
CA ARG A 355 20.71 2.25 -34.54
C ARG A 355 20.44 2.50 -36.02
N GLU A 356 21.08 1.75 -36.92
CA GLU A 356 20.86 1.87 -38.36
C GLU A 356 19.55 1.16 -38.80
N PRO A 357 18.49 1.91 -39.14
CA PRO A 357 17.18 1.32 -39.45
C PRO A 357 17.20 0.41 -40.68
N ILE A 358 18.17 0.63 -41.57
CA ILE A 358 18.37 -0.17 -42.79
C ILE A 358 18.85 -1.59 -42.46
N LEU A 359 19.63 -1.76 -41.38
CA LEU A 359 20.15 -3.06 -40.93
C LEU A 359 19.23 -3.74 -39.91
N VAL A 360 18.52 -2.97 -39.06
CA VAL A 360 17.62 -3.52 -38.03
C VAL A 360 16.37 -4.18 -38.63
N ARG A 361 15.94 -3.78 -39.83
CA ARG A 361 14.76 -4.34 -40.53
C ARG A 361 14.97 -5.72 -41.18
N GLN A 362 16.20 -6.20 -41.28
CA GLN A 362 16.51 -7.44 -42.02
C GLN A 362 16.48 -8.70 -41.14
N ASN A 363 16.26 -8.57 -39.82
CA ASN A 363 16.32 -9.72 -38.92
C ASN A 363 14.94 -10.38 -38.72
N ALA A 364 14.84 -11.62 -39.22
CA ALA A 364 13.79 -12.60 -38.98
C ALA A 364 13.87 -13.17 -37.53
N PRO A 365 12.97 -14.07 -37.07
CA PRO A 365 12.68 -14.36 -35.65
C PRO A 365 13.73 -15.24 -34.92
N GLY A 366 15.02 -14.95 -35.08
CA GLY A 366 16.10 -15.37 -34.19
C GLY A 366 16.69 -14.11 -33.56
N GLY A 367 16.93 -14.11 -32.24
CA GLY A 367 17.30 -12.91 -31.47
C GLY A 367 18.42 -12.05 -32.09
N GLU A 368 18.48 -10.78 -31.69
CA GLU A 368 19.45 -9.82 -32.24
C GLU A 368 20.90 -10.35 -32.22
N PRO A 369 21.69 -10.18 -33.29
CA PRO A 369 23.10 -10.58 -33.29
C PRO A 369 23.92 -9.70 -32.32
N SER A 370 25.03 -10.26 -31.82
CA SER A 370 25.97 -9.51 -30.99
C SER A 370 26.53 -8.30 -31.74
N THR A 371 27.04 -7.33 -30.98
CA THR A 371 27.62 -6.11 -31.52
C THR A 371 28.81 -6.41 -32.47
N GLN A 372 29.63 -7.41 -32.13
CA GLN A 372 30.73 -7.85 -32.99
C GLN A 372 30.25 -8.53 -34.26
N ASP A 373 29.24 -9.39 -34.16
CA ASP A 373 28.72 -10.12 -35.33
C ASP A 373 28.08 -9.15 -36.31
N ARG A 374 27.36 -8.15 -35.80
CA ARG A 374 26.80 -7.06 -36.61
C ARG A 374 27.88 -6.26 -37.34
N MET A 375 28.97 -5.94 -36.65
CA MET A 375 30.09 -5.24 -37.27
C MET A 375 30.83 -6.09 -38.29
N ARG A 376 31.00 -7.38 -38.03
CA ARG A 376 31.64 -8.34 -38.95
C ARG A 376 30.79 -8.61 -40.18
N GLU A 377 29.48 -8.69 -40.02
CA GLU A 377 28.52 -8.78 -41.13
C GLU A 377 28.53 -7.49 -41.97
N PHE A 378 28.68 -6.34 -41.31
CA PHE A 378 28.73 -5.05 -41.99
C PHE A 378 30.05 -4.81 -42.73
N LEU A 379 31.21 -4.98 -42.10
CA LEU A 379 32.51 -4.55 -42.66
C LEU A 379 33.42 -5.71 -43.07
N GLY A 380 33.07 -6.96 -42.75
CA GLY A 380 33.99 -8.08 -42.78
C GLY A 380 34.91 -8.11 -41.55
N HIS A 381 35.57 -9.24 -41.34
CA HIS A 381 36.29 -9.51 -40.08
C HIS A 381 37.42 -8.50 -39.79
N ASP A 382 38.33 -8.28 -40.74
CA ASP A 382 39.55 -7.49 -40.51
C ASP A 382 39.26 -5.99 -40.38
N LEU A 383 38.33 -5.46 -41.19
CA LEU A 383 37.96 -4.05 -41.15
C LEU A 383 37.09 -3.73 -39.93
N ALA A 384 36.24 -4.67 -39.48
CA ALA A 384 35.49 -4.52 -38.24
C ALA A 384 36.42 -4.36 -37.02
N GLU A 385 37.47 -5.17 -36.91
CA GLU A 385 38.45 -5.06 -35.82
C GLU A 385 39.22 -3.72 -35.89
N GLN A 386 39.63 -3.27 -37.08
CA GLN A 386 40.28 -1.95 -37.26
C GLN A 386 39.38 -0.79 -36.84
N VAL A 387 38.09 -0.85 -37.18
CA VAL A 387 37.12 0.18 -36.78
C VAL A 387 36.89 0.18 -35.28
N MET A 388 36.81 -1.01 -34.64
CA MET A 388 36.72 -1.10 -33.18
C MET A 388 37.97 -0.53 -32.48
N ASP A 389 39.17 -0.77 -33.03
CA ASP A 389 40.41 -0.11 -32.58
C ASP A 389 40.33 1.42 -32.77
N GLY A 390 39.78 1.87 -33.89
CA GLY A 390 39.55 3.28 -34.18
C GLY A 390 38.64 3.98 -33.18
N PHE A 391 37.59 3.30 -32.68
CA PHE A 391 36.73 3.85 -31.61
C PHE A 391 37.52 4.11 -30.32
N VAL A 392 38.40 3.19 -29.93
CA VAL A 392 39.28 3.37 -28.76
C VAL A 392 40.28 4.49 -29.00
N ALA A 393 40.89 4.55 -30.19
CA ALA A 393 41.83 5.62 -30.57
C ALA A 393 41.17 7.01 -30.56
N ALA A 394 39.89 7.10 -30.93
CA ALA A 394 39.15 8.36 -30.95
C ALA A 394 39.07 9.04 -29.57
N LEU A 395 39.08 8.28 -28.47
CA LEU A 395 39.06 8.80 -27.09
C LEU A 395 40.32 9.62 -26.72
N GLY A 396 41.43 9.44 -27.46
CA GLY A 396 42.68 10.16 -27.24
C GLY A 396 42.82 11.46 -28.04
N ARG A 397 41.76 11.91 -28.73
CA ARG A 397 41.79 13.11 -29.57
C ARG A 397 41.57 14.39 -28.75
N ASP A 398 42.24 15.46 -29.18
CA ASP A 398 42.16 16.77 -28.53
C ASP A 398 40.95 17.62 -28.99
N ASP A 399 40.20 17.17 -30.01
CA ASP A 399 39.08 17.90 -30.63
C ASP A 399 37.68 17.35 -30.23
N LEU A 400 37.62 16.52 -29.20
CA LEU A 400 36.38 15.97 -28.67
C LEU A 400 35.57 17.01 -27.88
N PRO A 401 34.23 16.89 -27.85
CA PRO A 401 33.39 17.85 -27.13
C PRO A 401 33.53 17.68 -25.62
N SER A 402 33.45 18.78 -24.87
CA SER A 402 33.32 18.74 -23.41
C SER A 402 31.91 18.32 -22.99
N ALA A 403 31.75 17.86 -21.74
CA ALA A 403 30.43 17.55 -21.17
C ALA A 403 29.44 18.73 -21.24
N THR A 404 29.94 19.96 -21.08
CA THR A 404 29.13 21.19 -21.23
C THR A 404 28.64 21.37 -22.65
N LEU A 405 29.52 21.20 -23.65
CA LEU A 405 29.13 21.33 -25.06
C LEU A 405 28.10 20.27 -25.45
N VAL A 406 28.27 19.02 -24.99
CA VAL A 406 27.30 17.94 -25.21
C VAL A 406 25.94 18.31 -24.60
N ALA A 407 25.92 18.77 -23.34
CA ALA A 407 24.69 19.17 -22.66
C ALA A 407 23.97 20.35 -23.34
N ASP A 408 24.72 21.37 -23.78
CA ASP A 408 24.18 22.53 -24.51
C ASP A 408 23.53 22.10 -25.83
N LEU A 409 24.16 21.21 -26.59
CA LEU A 409 23.61 20.68 -27.84
C LEU A 409 22.34 19.86 -27.59
N HIS A 410 22.36 18.98 -26.59
CA HIS A 410 21.19 18.19 -26.21
C HIS A 410 20.00 19.06 -25.80
N SER A 411 20.25 20.17 -25.09
CA SER A 411 19.20 21.12 -24.71
C SER A 411 18.52 21.78 -25.92
N GLN A 412 19.19 21.80 -27.07
CA GLN A 412 18.69 22.33 -28.35
C GLN A 412 18.14 21.22 -29.27
N GLY A 413 18.07 19.98 -28.79
CA GLY A 413 17.70 18.81 -29.59
C GLY A 413 18.75 18.42 -30.65
N GLN A 414 19.97 18.94 -30.55
CA GLN A 414 21.09 18.62 -31.43
C GLN A 414 22.01 17.58 -30.77
N ARG A 415 22.87 16.96 -31.58
CA ARG A 415 23.88 16.01 -31.12
C ARG A 415 25.20 16.27 -31.79
N TRP A 416 26.29 15.99 -31.10
CA TRP A 416 27.61 16.01 -31.68
C TRP A 416 27.93 14.67 -32.37
N PRO A 417 28.48 14.66 -33.60
CA PRO A 417 28.80 13.43 -34.34
C PRO A 417 29.68 12.43 -33.56
N ALA A 418 30.59 12.92 -32.71
CA ALA A 418 31.50 12.08 -31.94
C ALA A 418 30.83 11.31 -30.79
N GLU A 419 29.59 11.63 -30.40
CA GLU A 419 28.93 11.02 -29.23
C GLU A 419 28.85 9.48 -29.34
N ALA A 420 28.41 8.95 -30.49
CA ALA A 420 28.32 7.52 -30.72
C ALA A 420 29.71 6.86 -30.71
N VAL A 421 30.69 7.51 -31.34
CA VAL A 421 32.08 7.03 -31.43
C VAL A 421 32.71 6.92 -30.04
N MET A 422 32.53 7.93 -29.18
CA MET A 422 33.05 7.94 -27.80
C MET A 422 32.41 6.84 -26.94
N ILE A 423 31.10 6.62 -27.06
CA ILE A 423 30.39 5.53 -26.37
C ILE A 423 30.96 4.18 -26.79
N CYS A 424 31.09 3.94 -28.10
CA CYS A 424 31.69 2.71 -28.64
C CYS A 424 33.13 2.50 -28.14
N GLY A 425 33.94 3.57 -28.04
CA GLY A 425 35.31 3.49 -27.53
C GLY A 425 35.35 2.99 -26.08
N VAL A 426 34.50 3.53 -25.21
CA VAL A 426 34.43 3.11 -23.79
C VAL A 426 33.87 1.69 -23.66
N GLU A 427 32.83 1.35 -24.42
CA GLU A 427 32.27 -0.01 -24.48
C GLU A 427 33.34 -1.03 -24.88
N GLU A 428 34.15 -0.70 -25.89
CA GLU A 428 35.20 -1.56 -26.42
C GLU A 428 36.41 -1.70 -25.47
N MET A 429 36.81 -0.62 -24.78
CA MET A 429 37.83 -0.72 -23.72
C MET A 429 37.37 -1.67 -22.60
N LEU A 430 36.14 -1.52 -22.11
CA LEU A 430 35.57 -2.38 -21.07
C LEU A 430 35.47 -3.83 -21.54
N ARG A 431 35.01 -4.06 -22.77
CA ARG A 431 34.94 -5.39 -23.39
C ARG A 431 36.29 -6.10 -23.42
N ARG A 432 37.36 -5.36 -23.68
CA ARG A 432 38.75 -5.87 -23.72
C ARG A 432 39.40 -5.96 -22.36
N GLY A 433 38.71 -5.59 -21.28
CA GLY A 433 39.28 -5.52 -19.93
C GLY A 433 40.35 -4.44 -19.77
N GLN A 434 40.33 -3.41 -20.63
CA GLN A 434 41.23 -2.26 -20.54
C GLN A 434 40.69 -1.25 -19.52
N PRO A 435 41.55 -0.62 -18.71
CA PRO A 435 41.13 0.33 -17.70
C PRO A 435 40.69 1.66 -18.34
N ILE A 436 39.40 1.97 -18.29
CA ILE A 436 38.87 3.26 -18.77
C ILE A 436 39.36 4.47 -17.95
N SER A 437 39.98 4.24 -16.78
CA SER A 437 40.63 5.29 -15.98
C SER A 437 41.86 5.93 -16.64
N GLU A 438 42.36 5.36 -17.74
CA GLU A 438 43.43 5.95 -18.55
C GLU A 438 42.94 7.05 -19.50
N VAL A 439 41.62 7.12 -19.73
CA VAL A 439 40.98 8.18 -20.52
C VAL A 439 40.86 9.44 -19.68
N ASP A 440 41.03 10.61 -20.30
CA ASP A 440 40.87 11.89 -19.63
C ASP A 440 39.47 12.01 -18.98
N ARG A 441 39.43 12.50 -17.74
CA ARG A 441 38.19 12.59 -16.95
C ARG A 441 37.14 13.47 -17.63
N ASP A 442 37.54 14.53 -18.31
CA ASP A 442 36.61 15.43 -19.00
C ASP A 442 35.96 14.75 -20.21
N ILE A 443 36.70 13.87 -20.89
CA ILE A 443 36.17 13.02 -21.97
C ILE A 443 35.20 11.97 -21.41
N LEU A 444 35.54 11.31 -20.30
CA LEU A 444 34.63 10.37 -19.63
C LEU A 444 33.33 11.06 -19.18
N ALA A 445 33.41 12.30 -18.70
CA ALA A 445 32.23 13.10 -18.36
C ALA A 445 31.37 13.41 -19.60
N ALA A 446 32.00 13.71 -20.74
CA ALA A 446 31.30 13.91 -22.02
C ALA A 446 30.62 12.62 -22.52
N VAL A 447 31.32 11.47 -22.42
CA VAL A 447 30.75 10.14 -22.75
C VAL A 447 29.55 9.85 -21.87
N TYR A 448 29.64 10.10 -20.57
CA TYR A 448 28.55 9.86 -19.64
C TYR A 448 27.33 10.77 -19.92
N MET A 449 27.54 12.02 -20.36
CA MET A 449 26.45 12.88 -20.84
C MET A 449 25.79 12.32 -22.11
N ALA A 450 26.60 11.90 -23.09
CA ALA A 450 26.12 11.30 -24.33
C ALA A 450 25.30 10.02 -24.07
N PHE A 451 25.84 9.11 -23.27
CA PHE A 451 25.23 7.81 -22.93
C PHE A 451 23.83 7.98 -22.31
N GLN A 452 23.62 8.96 -21.45
CA GLN A 452 22.33 9.16 -20.79
C GLN A 452 21.19 9.63 -21.71
N GLN A 453 21.50 10.05 -22.95
CA GLN A 453 20.51 10.41 -23.98
C GLN A 453 20.48 9.42 -25.15
N LEU A 454 21.44 8.49 -25.21
CA LEU A 454 21.47 7.38 -26.13
C LEU A 454 21.09 6.08 -25.37
N PRO A 455 19.79 5.73 -25.25
CA PRO A 455 19.43 4.45 -24.67
C PRO A 455 20.05 3.33 -25.51
N SER A 456 20.77 2.41 -24.84
CA SER A 456 21.17 1.14 -25.43
C SER A 456 19.90 0.44 -25.92
N THR A 457 19.84 0.11 -27.20
CA THR A 457 18.86 -0.87 -27.70
C THR A 457 19.08 -2.19 -26.93
N SER A 458 18.02 -2.97 -26.75
CA SER A 458 18.06 -4.26 -26.04
C SER A 458 18.92 -5.29 -26.80
N ARG A 459 20.24 -5.08 -26.79
CA ARG A 459 21.22 -5.97 -27.42
C ARG A 459 21.51 -7.16 -26.47
N PRO A 460 21.82 -8.36 -26.99
CA PRO A 460 22.13 -9.51 -26.14
C PRO A 460 23.45 -9.37 -25.38
N ASP A 461 24.34 -8.48 -25.82
CA ASP A 461 25.70 -8.27 -25.32
C ASP A 461 25.93 -6.88 -24.73
N VAL A 462 24.88 -6.18 -24.25
CA VAL A 462 25.04 -4.85 -23.64
C VAL A 462 26.01 -4.91 -22.46
N ILE A 463 27.14 -4.20 -22.61
CA ILE A 463 28.06 -3.92 -21.51
C ILE A 463 27.51 -2.73 -20.73
N ASP A 464 27.39 -2.89 -19.41
CA ASP A 464 27.09 -1.76 -18.53
C ASP A 464 28.29 -0.82 -18.47
N ILE A 465 28.23 0.25 -19.27
CA ILE A 465 29.21 1.34 -19.22
C ILE A 465 28.84 2.41 -18.18
N GLY A 466 27.58 2.43 -17.72
CA GLY A 466 27.07 3.45 -16.81
C GLY A 466 27.72 3.36 -15.44
N ARG A 467 27.71 2.19 -14.83
CA ARG A 467 28.28 1.98 -13.50
C ARG A 467 29.80 2.24 -13.43
N PRO A 468 30.63 1.72 -14.35
CA PRO A 468 32.07 2.03 -14.36
C PRO A 468 32.37 3.53 -14.51
N LEU A 469 31.60 4.25 -15.34
CA LEU A 469 31.73 5.70 -15.47
C LEU A 469 31.37 6.42 -14.17
N GLU A 470 30.28 6.01 -13.51
CA GLU A 470 29.84 6.60 -12.24
C GLU A 470 30.87 6.42 -11.12
N GLU A 471 31.46 5.22 -11.01
CA GLU A 471 32.51 4.91 -10.01
C GLU A 471 33.77 5.79 -10.17
N ILE A 472 34.08 6.22 -11.40
CA ILE A 472 35.21 7.11 -11.69
C ILE A 472 34.83 8.58 -11.50
N LEU A 473 33.67 8.98 -12.01
CA LEU A 473 33.27 10.39 -12.11
C LEU A 473 32.72 10.94 -10.80
N PHE A 474 31.97 10.14 -10.02
CA PHE A 474 31.20 10.63 -8.88
C PHE A 474 31.67 10.00 -7.57
N LYS A 475 32.55 10.71 -6.86
CA LYS A 475 33.09 10.27 -5.56
C LYS A 475 32.51 11.06 -4.38
N SER A 476 31.76 12.12 -4.68
CA SER A 476 31.21 13.05 -3.72
C SER A 476 29.94 13.74 -4.23
N ASP A 477 29.15 14.30 -3.32
CA ASP A 477 28.01 15.18 -3.64
C ASP A 477 28.39 16.35 -4.55
N ALA A 478 29.64 16.85 -4.46
CA ALA A 478 30.12 17.95 -5.29
C ALA A 478 30.27 17.53 -6.76
N ASP A 479 30.73 16.30 -7.02
CA ASP A 479 30.85 15.77 -8.38
C ASP A 479 29.45 15.61 -9.02
N TRP A 480 28.51 15.07 -8.24
CA TRP A 480 27.10 14.96 -8.68
C TRP A 480 26.47 16.33 -8.93
N GLU A 481 26.72 17.31 -8.05
CA GLU A 481 26.20 18.66 -8.22
C GLU A 481 26.71 19.29 -9.52
N VAL A 482 28.01 19.21 -9.80
CA VAL A 482 28.60 19.72 -11.06
C VAL A 482 27.95 19.05 -12.27
N HIS A 483 27.75 17.73 -12.23
CA HIS A 483 27.10 16.99 -13.30
C HIS A 483 25.66 17.45 -13.55
N PHE A 484 24.84 17.49 -12.50
CA PHE A 484 23.44 17.89 -12.63
C PHE A 484 23.30 19.35 -13.07
N ARG A 485 24.12 20.26 -12.56
CA ARG A 485 24.14 21.65 -13.04
C ARG A 485 24.49 21.75 -14.52
N THR A 486 25.55 21.06 -14.93
CA THR A 486 26.00 21.04 -16.34
C THR A 486 24.91 20.50 -17.27
N ARG A 487 24.18 19.46 -16.84
CA ARG A 487 23.13 18.84 -17.66
C ARG A 487 21.83 19.62 -17.67
N ILE A 488 21.39 20.11 -16.51
CA ILE A 488 20.01 20.58 -16.29
C ILE A 488 19.90 22.10 -16.42
N GLU A 489 20.87 22.90 -15.98
CA GLU A 489 20.77 24.36 -16.03
C GLU A 489 20.59 24.93 -17.46
N PRO A 490 21.27 24.41 -18.51
CA PRO A 490 21.01 24.85 -19.88
C PRO A 490 19.56 24.61 -20.31
N GLN A 491 18.97 23.49 -19.89
CA GLN A 491 17.56 23.18 -20.15
C GLN A 491 16.64 24.12 -19.34
N LEU A 492 16.92 24.39 -18.07
CA LEU A 492 16.10 25.31 -17.25
C LEU A 492 16.10 26.73 -17.83
N ALA A 493 17.21 27.18 -18.42
CA ALA A 493 17.33 28.50 -19.04
C ALA A 493 16.43 28.67 -20.28
N THR A 494 16.09 27.57 -20.98
CA THR A 494 15.19 27.59 -22.15
C THR A 494 13.73 27.35 -21.79
N ASN A 495 13.44 27.00 -20.54
CA ASN A 495 12.11 26.74 -19.98
C ASN A 495 11.22 25.77 -20.83
N PRO A 496 11.70 24.55 -21.13
CA PRO A 496 10.93 23.58 -21.89
C PRO A 496 9.82 22.95 -21.03
N ASP A 497 8.82 22.37 -21.69
CA ASP A 497 7.75 21.61 -21.01
C ASP A 497 8.27 20.35 -20.28
N HIS A 498 9.42 19.83 -20.73
CA HIS A 498 10.07 18.63 -20.18
C HIS A 498 11.58 18.82 -20.01
N VAL A 499 12.08 18.57 -18.79
CA VAL A 499 13.50 18.62 -18.45
C VAL A 499 14.04 17.19 -18.27
N ALA A 500 14.96 16.77 -19.13
CA ALA A 500 15.55 15.44 -19.08
C ALA A 500 16.55 15.32 -17.92
N GLY A 501 16.51 14.19 -17.20
CA GLY A 501 17.42 13.89 -16.08
C GLY A 501 16.95 14.39 -14.71
N ILE A 502 15.90 15.24 -14.64
CA ILE A 502 15.36 15.74 -13.37
C ILE A 502 14.83 14.60 -12.48
N TYR A 503 14.21 13.57 -13.08
CA TYR A 503 13.65 12.44 -12.34
C TYR A 503 14.72 11.67 -11.56
N ARG A 504 15.91 11.47 -12.15
CA ARG A 504 17.01 10.77 -11.47
C ARG A 504 17.46 11.53 -10.21
N LEU A 505 17.55 12.86 -10.30
CA LEU A 505 17.89 13.71 -9.16
C LEU A 505 16.83 13.61 -8.05
N THR A 506 15.55 13.59 -8.42
CA THR A 506 14.45 13.63 -7.45
C THR A 506 14.03 12.26 -6.90
N ALA A 507 14.36 11.17 -7.58
CA ALA A 507 13.91 9.82 -7.22
C ALA A 507 14.96 8.99 -6.45
N ASP A 508 16.25 9.37 -6.49
CA ASP A 508 17.34 8.63 -5.87
C ASP A 508 17.61 9.11 -4.43
N PRO A 509 17.38 8.28 -3.39
CA PRO A 509 17.60 8.67 -2.00
C PRO A 509 19.07 9.04 -1.68
N ASP A 510 20.04 8.44 -2.38
CA ASP A 510 21.46 8.70 -2.15
C ASP A 510 21.85 10.12 -2.62
N LEU A 511 21.03 10.73 -3.48
CA LEU A 511 21.21 12.10 -3.98
C LEU A 511 20.42 13.15 -3.19
N ALA A 512 19.72 12.80 -2.11
CA ALA A 512 18.82 13.71 -1.39
C ALA A 512 19.48 15.03 -0.95
N SER A 513 20.74 15.01 -0.52
CA SER A 513 21.53 16.20 -0.15
C SER A 513 21.77 17.14 -1.35
N VAL A 514 22.11 16.56 -2.51
CA VAL A 514 22.30 17.32 -3.76
C VAL A 514 20.96 17.83 -4.29
N ALA A 515 19.94 16.97 -4.26
CA ALA A 515 18.58 17.27 -4.73
C ALA A 515 17.94 18.41 -3.93
N SER A 516 18.10 18.42 -2.60
CA SER A 516 17.66 19.52 -1.73
C SER A 516 18.27 20.85 -2.15
N ARG A 517 19.61 20.93 -2.20
CA ARG A 517 20.33 22.17 -2.53
C ARG A 517 19.99 22.69 -3.93
N LEU A 518 19.98 21.81 -4.92
CA LEU A 518 19.69 22.17 -6.32
C LEU A 518 18.24 22.59 -6.53
N SER A 519 17.27 21.91 -5.91
CA SER A 519 15.85 22.25 -6.05
C SER A 519 15.56 23.65 -5.52
N ILE A 520 16.09 23.98 -4.34
CA ILE A 520 15.96 25.31 -3.75
C ILE A 520 16.66 26.37 -4.60
N ASP A 521 17.90 26.13 -5.04
CA ASP A 521 18.67 27.07 -5.86
C ASP A 521 17.98 27.35 -7.20
N TRP A 522 17.54 26.31 -7.92
CA TRP A 522 16.89 26.45 -9.22
C TRP A 522 15.52 27.12 -9.13
N LEU A 523 14.72 26.81 -8.10
CA LEU A 523 13.48 27.55 -7.83
C LEU A 523 13.72 29.02 -7.50
N ARG A 524 14.91 29.42 -7.01
CA ARG A 524 15.25 30.84 -6.81
C ARG A 524 15.75 31.49 -8.10
N ARG A 525 16.64 30.82 -8.83
CA ARG A 525 17.34 31.37 -10.00
C ARG A 525 16.48 31.42 -11.26
N PHE A 526 15.53 30.49 -11.40
CA PHE A 526 14.66 30.38 -12.56
C PHE A 526 13.19 30.55 -12.13
N PRO A 527 12.73 31.78 -11.86
CA PRO A 527 11.40 32.01 -11.30
C PRO A 527 10.26 31.72 -12.28
N GLU A 528 10.52 31.84 -13.57
CA GLU A 528 9.57 31.74 -14.68
C GLU A 528 9.42 30.30 -15.24
N LEU A 529 9.92 29.29 -14.52
CA LEU A 529 9.82 27.89 -14.96
C LEU A 529 8.35 27.47 -15.21
N CYS A 530 8.12 26.59 -16.16
CA CYS A 530 6.79 26.05 -16.42
C CYS A 530 6.25 25.27 -15.21
N LEU A 531 4.92 25.16 -15.10
CA LEU A 531 4.24 24.52 -13.98
C LEU A 531 4.77 23.11 -13.68
N SER A 532 4.98 22.29 -14.72
CA SER A 532 5.44 20.89 -14.58
C SER A 532 6.82 20.81 -13.91
N THR A 533 7.73 21.72 -14.25
CA THR A 533 9.09 21.76 -13.69
C THR A 533 9.08 22.34 -12.29
N GLN A 534 8.33 23.43 -12.04
CA GLN A 534 8.18 23.98 -10.69
C GLN A 534 7.59 22.94 -9.74
N LYS A 535 6.56 22.20 -10.16
CA LYS A 535 5.92 21.16 -9.36
C LYS A 535 6.92 20.09 -8.91
N LYS A 536 7.72 19.54 -9.84
CA LYS A 536 8.73 18.52 -9.53
C LYS A 536 9.81 19.02 -8.58
N LEU A 537 10.34 20.22 -8.81
CA LEU A 537 11.39 20.80 -7.95
C LEU A 537 10.84 21.17 -6.57
N LEU A 538 9.62 21.71 -6.49
CA LEU A 538 9.00 22.08 -5.22
C LEU A 538 8.62 20.84 -4.41
N ALA A 539 8.11 19.80 -5.08
CA ALA A 539 7.94 18.49 -4.47
C ALA A 539 9.28 18.00 -3.93
N CYS A 540 10.37 17.95 -4.71
CA CYS A 540 11.66 17.52 -4.17
C CYS A 540 12.16 18.38 -3.00
N ALA A 541 12.01 19.71 -3.08
CA ALA A 541 12.40 20.63 -2.02
C ALA A 541 11.67 20.33 -0.69
N LEU A 542 10.37 20.06 -0.75
CA LEU A 542 9.56 19.67 0.41
C LEU A 542 9.94 18.28 1.01
N ASP A 543 10.60 17.40 0.24
CA ASP A 543 10.97 16.03 0.68
C ASP A 543 12.32 16.04 1.36
N CYS A 544 13.27 16.72 0.73
CA CYS A 544 14.69 16.58 1.04
C CYS A 544 15.26 17.78 1.80
N SER A 545 14.57 18.93 1.84
CA SER A 545 15.12 20.16 2.43
C SER A 545 14.57 20.44 3.82
N GLU A 546 15.31 21.24 4.59
CA GLU A 546 14.86 21.75 5.88
C GLU A 546 13.64 22.67 5.70
N GLU A 547 12.64 22.52 6.59
CA GLU A 547 11.36 23.23 6.49
C GLU A 547 11.54 24.76 6.47
N ASP A 548 12.49 25.30 7.24
CA ASP A 548 12.79 26.73 7.28
C ASP A 548 13.36 27.28 5.97
N GLU A 549 14.11 26.48 5.20
CA GLU A 549 14.63 26.91 3.89
C GLU A 549 13.53 26.98 2.84
N VAL A 550 12.61 26.01 2.87
CA VAL A 550 11.43 26.01 2.00
C VAL A 550 10.49 27.16 2.39
N ARG A 551 10.27 27.40 3.69
CA ARG A 551 9.48 28.55 4.18
C ARG A 551 10.09 29.88 3.72
N ALA A 552 11.40 30.04 3.80
CA ALA A 552 12.06 31.24 3.29
C ALA A 552 11.85 31.42 1.78
N LEU A 553 11.85 30.33 1.01
CA LEU A 553 11.59 30.34 -0.43
C LEU A 553 10.14 30.73 -0.74
N THR A 554 9.14 30.16 -0.05
CA THR A 554 7.74 30.51 -0.29
C THR A 554 7.47 31.98 0.07
N LEU A 555 8.00 32.47 1.19
CA LEU A 555 7.90 33.89 1.58
C LEU A 555 8.48 34.83 0.52
N GLN A 556 9.60 34.48 -0.12
CA GLN A 556 10.16 35.26 -1.22
C GLN A 556 9.19 35.31 -2.41
N ARG A 557 8.57 34.17 -2.74
CA ARG A 557 7.63 34.03 -3.86
C ARG A 557 6.29 34.73 -3.61
N GLN A 558 5.83 34.86 -2.38
CA GLN A 558 4.58 35.56 -2.04
C GLN A 558 4.54 37.02 -2.52
N SER A 559 5.70 37.66 -2.71
CA SER A 559 5.80 39.03 -3.22
C SER A 559 5.85 39.13 -4.75
N ALA A 560 5.93 38.00 -5.45
CA ALA A 560 5.98 37.95 -6.90
C ALA A 560 4.56 38.00 -7.50
N ASP A 561 4.44 38.69 -8.64
CA ASP A 561 3.18 38.76 -9.38
C ASP A 561 3.02 37.48 -10.22
N HIS A 562 2.26 36.52 -9.69
CA HIS A 562 1.95 35.28 -10.40
C HIS A 562 0.91 35.56 -11.49
N HIS A 563 1.35 35.57 -12.75
CA HIS A 563 0.45 35.76 -13.90
C HIS A 563 -0.38 34.49 -14.22
N ASP A 564 0.06 33.33 -13.70
CA ASP A 564 -0.56 32.02 -13.89
C ASP A 564 -1.18 31.52 -12.57
N ARG A 565 -2.47 31.19 -12.63
CA ARG A 565 -3.25 30.76 -11.47
C ARG A 565 -2.81 29.39 -10.94
N GLU A 566 -2.44 28.45 -11.81
CA GLU A 566 -2.00 27.12 -11.37
C GLU A 566 -0.65 27.18 -10.64
N ILE A 567 0.24 28.09 -11.07
CA ILE A 567 1.49 28.37 -10.38
C ILE A 567 1.21 28.99 -9.00
N GLU A 568 0.27 29.93 -8.91
CA GLU A 568 -0.13 30.50 -7.61
C GLU A 568 -0.66 29.43 -6.66
N LEU A 569 -1.54 28.53 -7.13
CA LEU A 569 -2.05 27.40 -6.34
C LEU A 569 -0.92 26.46 -5.89
N LEU A 570 0.06 26.18 -6.75
CA LEU A 570 1.24 25.37 -6.39
C LEU A 570 2.07 26.00 -5.26
N TRP A 571 2.28 27.32 -5.28
CA TRP A 571 3.02 28.00 -4.20
C TRP A 571 2.20 28.11 -2.92
N LEU A 572 0.88 28.29 -3.03
CA LEU A 572 -0.04 28.25 -1.88
C LEU A 572 -0.10 26.85 -1.23
N SER A 573 0.07 25.77 -1.99
CA SER A 573 0.14 24.43 -1.40
C SER A 573 1.46 24.17 -0.67
N ALA A 574 2.56 24.79 -1.10
CA ALA A 574 3.79 24.82 -0.32
C ALA A 574 3.64 25.66 0.96
N ASP A 575 2.99 26.83 0.90
CA ASP A 575 2.61 27.61 2.10
C ASP A 575 1.77 26.75 3.06
N PHE A 576 0.83 25.94 2.54
CA PHE A 576 0.07 24.98 3.35
C PHE A 576 0.99 23.98 4.04
N ALA A 577 2.03 23.48 3.39
CA ALA A 577 2.94 22.49 3.94
C ALA A 577 3.86 23.05 5.05
N VAL A 578 4.42 24.26 4.86
CA VAL A 578 5.50 24.79 5.71
C VAL A 578 5.16 26.04 6.53
N ASP A 579 4.05 26.73 6.26
CA ASP A 579 3.64 27.96 6.96
C ASP A 579 2.12 28.08 7.14
N PHE A 580 1.48 26.94 7.45
CA PHE A 580 0.02 26.82 7.49
C PHE A 580 -0.66 27.85 8.40
N GLU A 581 -0.18 28.03 9.64
CA GLU A 581 -0.85 28.87 10.63
C GLU A 581 -0.87 30.35 10.22
N CYS A 582 0.24 30.87 9.70
CA CYS A 582 0.34 32.25 9.23
C CYS A 582 -0.51 32.48 7.97
N ARG A 583 -0.59 31.46 7.10
CA ARG A 583 -1.26 31.55 5.79
C ARG A 583 -2.71 31.07 5.80
N ARG A 584 -3.20 30.57 6.94
CA ARG A 584 -4.52 29.94 7.09
C ARG A 584 -5.67 30.76 6.53
N ALA A 585 -5.70 32.07 6.76
CA ALA A 585 -6.77 32.93 6.27
C ALA A 585 -6.82 32.99 4.74
N THR A 586 -5.66 33.16 4.10
CA THR A 586 -5.53 33.15 2.62
C THR A 586 -5.88 31.78 2.05
N LEU A 587 -5.39 30.70 2.67
CA LEU A 587 -5.68 29.33 2.24
C LEU A 587 -7.18 29.01 2.33
N LEU A 588 -7.87 29.49 3.38
CA LEU A 588 -9.33 29.36 3.50
C LEU A 588 -10.07 30.11 2.40
N GLU A 589 -9.66 31.36 2.09
CA GLU A 589 -10.28 32.15 1.02
C GLU A 589 -10.13 31.46 -0.35
N VAL A 590 -8.94 30.96 -0.64
CA VAL A 590 -8.64 30.27 -1.91
C VAL A 590 -9.41 28.96 -2.00
N ALA A 591 -9.35 28.12 -0.97
CA ALA A 591 -10.06 26.84 -0.96
C ALA A 591 -11.59 27.00 -1.09
N ALA A 592 -12.16 28.09 -0.54
CA ALA A 592 -13.59 28.39 -0.68
C ALA A 592 -13.98 28.82 -2.11
N ARG A 593 -13.05 29.39 -2.88
CA ARG A 593 -13.29 29.86 -4.25
C ARG A 593 -12.94 28.80 -5.29
N GLU A 594 -11.94 27.96 -5.01
CA GLU A 594 -11.36 26.99 -5.93
C GLU A 594 -11.20 25.61 -5.29
N PRO A 595 -12.23 24.74 -5.39
CA PRO A 595 -12.19 23.38 -4.86
C PRO A 595 -11.04 22.52 -5.39
N GLU A 596 -10.59 22.75 -6.63
CA GLU A 596 -9.47 22.06 -7.28
C GLU A 596 -8.13 22.30 -6.58
N PHE A 597 -8.04 23.31 -5.69
CA PHE A 597 -6.85 23.53 -4.85
C PHE A 597 -6.48 22.30 -4.01
N ILE A 598 -7.44 21.40 -3.75
CA ILE A 598 -7.20 20.12 -3.07
C ILE A 598 -6.09 19.29 -3.74
N TRP A 599 -5.96 19.34 -5.06
CA TRP A 599 -4.95 18.55 -5.80
C TRP A 599 -3.54 19.06 -5.57
N PHE A 600 -3.36 20.38 -5.50
CA PHE A 600 -2.08 20.99 -5.18
C PHE A 600 -1.67 20.68 -3.74
N ILE A 601 -2.62 20.75 -2.79
CA ILE A 601 -2.39 20.34 -1.40
C ILE A 601 -2.00 18.86 -1.35
N ARG A 602 -2.76 17.99 -2.03
CA ARG A 602 -2.49 16.56 -2.10
C ARG A 602 -1.06 16.29 -2.56
N ASP A 603 -0.66 16.86 -3.69
CA ASP A 603 0.66 16.63 -4.28
C ASP A 603 1.79 17.25 -3.43
N SER A 604 1.48 18.22 -2.56
CA SER A 604 2.44 18.78 -1.60
C SER A 604 2.60 17.93 -0.35
N VAL A 605 1.58 17.16 0.05
CA VAL A 605 1.60 16.32 1.25
C VAL A 605 1.67 14.81 0.98
N LEU A 606 1.59 14.40 -0.29
CA LEU A 606 1.75 13.02 -0.76
C LEU A 606 2.75 13.00 -1.92
N PRO A 607 3.69 12.04 -1.97
CA PRO A 607 4.69 11.97 -3.04
C PRO A 607 4.10 11.60 -4.41
N ASP A 608 4.71 12.08 -5.50
CA ASP A 608 4.28 11.90 -6.91
C ASP A 608 4.11 10.42 -7.32
N SER A 609 4.85 9.48 -6.73
CA SER A 609 4.70 8.03 -7.01
C SER A 609 3.39 7.42 -6.50
N CYS A 610 2.54 8.21 -5.81
CA CYS A 610 1.19 7.85 -5.41
C CYS A 610 0.15 8.12 -6.51
N SER A 611 0.53 8.71 -7.65
CA SER A 611 -0.38 9.06 -8.75
C SER A 611 -0.82 7.88 -9.61
N ASP A 612 0.06 6.88 -9.79
CA ASP A 612 -0.11 5.82 -10.80
C ASP A 612 -0.53 4.47 -10.19
N ALA A 613 -0.57 4.41 -8.86
CA ALA A 613 -1.33 3.42 -8.13
C ALA A 613 -1.64 4.05 -6.79
N PHE A 614 -2.89 4.48 -6.60
CA PHE A 614 -3.45 4.49 -5.26
C PHE A 614 -3.74 3.02 -4.94
N PRO A 615 -2.92 2.27 -4.18
CA PRO A 615 -3.44 1.08 -3.54
C PRO A 615 -4.63 1.56 -2.69
N GLU A 616 -5.78 0.91 -2.82
CA GLU A 616 -6.93 1.13 -1.94
C GLU A 616 -6.50 0.90 -0.49
N VAL A 617 -6.01 1.94 0.18
CA VAL A 617 -5.93 1.99 1.66
C VAL A 617 -7.32 2.27 2.25
N ALA A 618 -8.38 2.07 1.45
CA ALA A 618 -9.78 2.18 1.83
C ALA A 618 -10.30 0.93 2.58
N VAL A 619 -9.46 -0.06 2.85
CA VAL A 619 -9.83 -1.22 3.67
C VAL A 619 -8.89 -1.32 4.86
N TYR A 620 -9.49 -1.38 6.05
CA TYR A 620 -8.88 -1.48 7.38
C TYR A 620 -8.52 -0.17 8.08
N ALA A 621 -9.55 0.43 8.70
CA ALA A 621 -9.41 1.24 9.91
C ALA A 621 -8.58 0.51 11.01
N SER A 622 -8.44 -0.83 10.98
CA SER A 622 -7.60 -1.61 11.88
C SER A 622 -6.11 -1.68 11.49
N GLU A 623 -5.75 -1.58 10.21
CA GLU A 623 -4.34 -1.60 9.76
C GLU A 623 -3.67 -0.23 9.94
N PHE A 624 -4.40 0.86 9.71
CA PHE A 624 -3.91 2.22 9.99
C PHE A 624 -3.65 2.45 11.49
N LEU A 625 -4.44 1.79 12.35
CA LEU A 625 -4.26 1.76 13.81
C LEU A 625 -3.03 0.95 14.27
N TRP A 626 -2.59 -0.02 13.47
CA TRP A 626 -1.36 -0.79 13.71
C TRP A 626 -0.11 0.02 13.30
N LEU A 627 -0.15 0.68 12.13
CA LEU A 627 0.92 1.58 11.65
C LEU A 627 1.16 2.79 12.57
N THR A 628 0.11 3.35 13.16
CA THR A 628 0.22 4.49 14.10
C THR A 628 0.70 4.10 15.51
N ARG A 629 0.44 2.87 15.96
CA ARG A 629 1.00 2.32 17.21
C ARG A 629 2.49 1.97 17.11
N ALA A 630 3.01 1.70 15.91
CA ALA A 630 4.40 1.32 15.67
C ALA A 630 5.39 2.52 15.67
N ARG A 631 4.99 3.70 16.15
CA ARG A 631 5.83 4.91 16.22
C ARG A 631 7.06 4.80 17.13
N SER A 632 7.24 3.71 17.87
CA SER A 632 8.36 3.52 18.81
C SER A 632 9.22 2.27 18.56
N SER A 633 8.96 1.42 17.55
CA SER A 633 9.77 0.21 17.34
C SER A 633 9.78 -0.34 15.90
N LEU A 634 10.21 0.45 14.92
CA LEU A 634 10.45 -0.03 13.56
C LEU A 634 11.94 0.05 13.22
N ASP A 635 12.69 -0.91 13.75
CA ASP A 635 13.82 -1.52 13.06
C ASP A 635 13.40 -2.97 12.80
N SER A 636 13.60 -3.46 11.57
CA SER A 636 13.39 -4.84 11.07
C SER A 636 12.03 -5.24 10.48
N ARG A 637 11.81 -4.92 9.20
CA ARG A 637 11.43 -5.87 8.12
C ARG A 637 11.63 -5.22 6.72
N PRO A 638 12.34 -5.85 5.77
CA PRO A 638 12.51 -5.34 4.41
C PRO A 638 11.49 -5.98 3.46
N HIS A 639 10.72 -5.16 2.73
CA HIS A 639 10.14 -5.43 1.38
C HIS A 639 8.91 -4.60 0.99
N SER A 640 8.64 -3.49 1.69
CA SER A 640 7.99 -2.34 1.04
C SER A 640 8.77 -1.10 1.46
N ASP A 641 9.03 -0.24 0.49
CA ASP A 641 9.74 1.03 0.64
C ASP A 641 9.19 1.82 1.85
N PRO A 642 9.95 1.95 2.95
CA PRO A 642 9.47 2.49 4.23
C PRO A 642 9.18 4.00 4.20
N ASP A 643 9.41 4.68 3.08
CA ASP A 643 9.37 6.14 2.98
C ASP A 643 8.08 6.71 2.36
N ARG A 644 7.23 5.89 1.74
CA ARG A 644 6.10 6.32 0.87
C ARG A 644 4.89 7.00 1.54
N GLY A 645 4.96 7.35 2.83
CA GLY A 645 3.84 8.00 3.57
C GLY A 645 4.26 9.08 4.58
N LYS A 646 5.53 9.51 4.58
CA LYS A 646 6.09 10.34 5.67
C LYS A 646 5.49 11.75 5.75
N ARG A 647 5.02 12.37 4.66
CA ARG A 647 4.54 13.78 4.66
C ARG A 647 3.15 13.99 5.22
N LEU A 648 2.14 13.26 4.75
CA LEU A 648 0.80 13.36 5.34
C LEU A 648 0.85 13.01 6.83
N ALA A 649 1.68 12.02 7.23
CA ALA A 649 2.00 11.68 8.62
C ALA A 649 2.65 12.81 9.45
N ARG A 650 3.23 13.84 8.81
CA ARG A 650 3.78 15.06 9.43
C ARG A 650 2.76 16.19 9.54
N CYS A 651 1.62 16.13 8.85
CA CYS A 651 0.58 17.16 8.95
C CYS A 651 0.11 17.33 10.40
N SER A 652 0.06 18.58 10.84
CA SER A 652 -0.51 18.97 12.12
C SER A 652 -2.00 18.67 12.18
N LEU A 653 -2.55 18.60 13.39
CA LEU A 653 -4.00 18.50 13.61
C LEU A 653 -4.77 19.59 12.86
N LEU A 654 -4.23 20.82 12.82
CA LEU A 654 -4.87 21.96 12.17
C LEU A 654 -4.92 21.81 10.64
N GLN A 655 -3.85 21.32 10.01
CA GLN A 655 -3.80 21.02 8.58
C GLN A 655 -4.78 19.90 8.21
N LEU A 656 -4.83 18.82 9.00
CA LEU A 656 -5.76 17.71 8.76
C LEU A 656 -7.22 18.13 8.93
N ALA A 657 -7.51 18.91 9.97
CA ALA A 657 -8.84 19.47 10.20
C ALA A 657 -9.25 20.42 9.07
N PHE A 658 -8.31 21.23 8.57
CA PHE A 658 -8.54 22.08 7.39
C PHE A 658 -8.91 21.26 6.16
N ILE A 659 -8.16 20.20 5.85
CA ILE A 659 -8.46 19.32 4.71
C ILE A 659 -9.87 18.75 4.85
N ALA A 660 -10.18 18.20 6.02
CA ALA A 660 -11.46 17.52 6.27
C ALA A 660 -12.66 18.47 6.24
N ASP A 661 -12.55 19.63 6.91
CA ASP A 661 -13.68 20.56 7.09
C ASP A 661 -13.92 21.41 5.84
N VAL A 662 -12.86 21.91 5.20
CA VAL A 662 -12.98 22.86 4.09
C VAL A 662 -13.31 22.12 2.79
N PHE A 663 -12.52 21.11 2.42
CA PHE A 663 -12.77 20.38 1.18
C PHE A 663 -13.92 19.39 1.28
N GLY A 664 -14.24 18.89 2.48
CA GLY A 664 -15.43 18.05 2.70
C GLY A 664 -16.76 18.73 2.39
N GLN A 665 -16.79 20.07 2.26
CA GLN A 665 -17.97 20.82 1.81
C GLN A 665 -18.10 20.85 0.28
N SER A 666 -16.98 20.90 -0.43
CA SER A 666 -16.95 21.02 -1.90
C SER A 666 -16.88 19.66 -2.60
N TRP A 667 -16.36 18.65 -1.90
CA TRP A 667 -16.16 17.29 -2.40
C TRP A 667 -16.95 16.29 -1.54
N PRO A 668 -18.21 16.00 -1.91
CA PRO A 668 -19.03 15.02 -1.20
C PRO A 668 -18.32 13.66 -1.08
N ASN A 669 -18.66 12.91 -0.04
CA ASN A 669 -18.13 11.58 0.19
C ASN A 669 -18.73 10.61 -0.83
N GLU A 670 -18.05 10.48 -1.97
CA GLU A 670 -18.44 9.54 -2.99
C GLU A 670 -17.87 8.15 -2.67
N PRO A 671 -18.66 7.08 -2.83
CA PRO A 671 -18.11 5.74 -2.87
C PRO A 671 -17.12 5.67 -4.03
N THR A 672 -16.01 4.95 -3.85
CA THR A 672 -15.07 4.69 -4.94
C THR A 672 -15.83 3.98 -6.06
N HIS A 673 -16.10 4.67 -7.17
CA HIS A 673 -16.78 4.07 -8.32
C HIS A 673 -15.73 3.33 -9.16
N ALA A 674 -15.70 2.01 -9.05
CA ALA A 674 -14.85 1.16 -9.89
C ALA A 674 -15.33 1.08 -11.36
N ASP A 675 -16.52 1.60 -11.66
CA ASP A 675 -17.22 1.38 -12.95
C ASP A 675 -17.02 2.48 -13.99
N VAL A 676 -16.20 3.50 -13.70
CA VAL A 676 -15.86 4.53 -14.69
C VAL A 676 -14.36 4.50 -14.92
N ALA A 677 -13.94 3.82 -15.98
CA ALA A 677 -12.61 3.99 -16.57
C ALA A 677 -12.47 5.44 -17.06
N THR A 678 -12.12 6.33 -16.15
CA THR A 678 -11.72 7.71 -16.45
C THR A 678 -10.21 7.76 -16.30
N ILE A 679 -9.56 8.14 -17.39
CA ILE A 679 -8.13 8.39 -17.42
C ILE A 679 -7.88 9.63 -16.53
N GLY A 680 -7.10 9.49 -15.47
CA GLY A 680 -6.69 10.61 -14.61
C GLY A 680 -6.74 10.29 -13.11
N ASN A 681 -6.18 11.19 -12.31
CA ASN A 681 -6.05 11.05 -10.85
C ASN A 681 -6.69 12.22 -10.07
N GLN A 682 -7.60 12.98 -10.69
CA GLN A 682 -8.26 14.16 -10.09
C GLN A 682 -9.79 13.99 -10.05
N ASN A 683 -10.25 12.77 -9.78
CA ASN A 683 -11.67 12.44 -9.80
C ASN A 683 -12.32 12.70 -8.42
N PRO A 684 -13.66 12.87 -8.33
CA PRO A 684 -14.33 13.10 -7.04
C PRO A 684 -14.03 12.07 -5.94
N TRP A 685 -13.79 10.80 -6.30
CA TRP A 685 -13.41 9.76 -5.33
C TRP A 685 -11.96 9.90 -4.84
N ASP A 686 -11.05 10.46 -5.64
CA ASP A 686 -9.67 10.74 -5.23
C ASP A 686 -9.65 11.83 -4.14
N ALA A 687 -10.50 12.85 -4.29
CA ALA A 687 -10.71 13.90 -3.29
C ALA A 687 -11.34 13.31 -2.01
N SER A 688 -12.37 12.47 -2.17
CA SER A 688 -13.04 11.80 -1.06
C SER A 688 -12.10 10.93 -0.24
N GLU A 689 -11.19 10.23 -0.91
CA GLU A 689 -10.19 9.38 -0.25
C GLU A 689 -9.19 10.20 0.56
N LEU A 690 -8.69 11.33 0.03
CA LEU A 690 -7.82 12.23 0.79
C LEU A 690 -8.52 12.77 2.05
N ILE A 691 -9.78 13.17 1.93
CA ILE A 691 -10.59 13.69 3.05
C ILE A 691 -10.80 12.60 4.12
N ARG A 692 -11.18 11.38 3.72
CA ARG A 692 -11.32 10.24 4.65
C ARG A 692 -10.01 9.95 5.39
N ARG A 693 -8.88 9.96 4.68
CA ARG A 693 -7.55 9.78 5.29
C ARG A 693 -7.26 10.84 6.33
N ALA A 694 -7.52 12.12 6.03
CA ALA A 694 -7.35 13.20 7.00
C ALA A 694 -8.17 12.97 8.28
N ILE A 695 -9.45 12.58 8.14
CA ILE A 695 -10.34 12.25 9.27
C ILE A 695 -9.78 11.10 10.11
N TYR A 696 -9.34 10.01 9.49
CA TYR A 696 -8.78 8.86 10.21
C TYR A 696 -7.43 9.16 10.86
N MET A 697 -6.64 10.03 10.28
CA MET A 697 -5.39 10.50 10.88
C MET A 697 -5.63 11.34 12.14
N ILE A 698 -6.64 12.21 12.13
CA ILE A 698 -7.08 12.91 13.35
C ILE A 698 -7.46 11.87 14.43
N ALA A 699 -8.14 10.78 14.05
CA ALA A 699 -8.50 9.73 15.00
C ALA A 699 -7.31 8.98 15.60
N GLY A 700 -6.17 8.92 14.90
CA GLY A 700 -4.92 8.35 15.42
C GLY A 700 -4.22 9.22 16.48
N MET A 701 -4.63 10.48 16.67
CA MET A 701 -3.99 11.41 17.60
C MET A 701 -4.59 11.32 19.02
N PRO A 702 -3.81 10.94 20.06
CA PRO A 702 -4.30 10.77 21.43
C PRO A 702 -4.47 12.10 22.21
N SER A 703 -4.97 13.16 21.57
CA SER A 703 -5.17 14.47 22.22
C SER A 703 -6.66 14.81 22.41
N PRO A 704 -7.02 15.61 23.42
CA PRO A 704 -8.36 16.19 23.53
C PRO A 704 -8.74 17.06 22.32
N ASP A 705 -7.78 17.81 21.77
CA ASP A 705 -8.01 18.68 20.61
C ASP A 705 -8.43 17.88 19.37
N ALA A 706 -7.90 16.66 19.18
CA ALA A 706 -8.34 15.76 18.12
C ALA A 706 -9.77 15.25 18.35
N THR A 707 -10.17 15.02 19.60
CA THR A 707 -11.56 14.73 19.96
C THR A 707 -12.47 15.90 19.56
N SER A 708 -12.08 17.14 19.92
CA SER A 708 -12.83 18.35 19.59
C SER A 708 -12.91 18.58 18.09
N ALA A 709 -11.83 18.39 17.33
CA ALA A 709 -11.84 18.52 15.87
C ALA A 709 -12.84 17.56 15.20
N LEU A 710 -12.88 16.29 15.62
CA LEU A 710 -13.86 15.31 15.12
C LEU A 710 -15.29 15.64 15.54
N GLN A 711 -15.49 16.16 16.76
CA GLN A 711 -16.80 16.63 17.21
C GLN A 711 -17.28 17.83 16.39
N CYS A 712 -16.41 18.81 16.12
CA CYS A 712 -16.72 19.93 15.24
C CYS A 712 -17.07 19.48 13.82
N LEU A 713 -16.39 18.45 13.28
CA LEU A 713 -16.75 17.87 11.97
C LEU A 713 -18.15 17.21 11.99
N ILE A 714 -18.53 16.55 13.08
CA ILE A 714 -19.85 15.92 13.26
C ILE A 714 -20.95 16.97 13.45
N GLU A 715 -20.65 18.04 14.19
CA GLU A 715 -21.55 19.17 14.45
C GLU A 715 -21.62 20.15 13.26
N GLY A 716 -20.67 20.05 12.31
CA GLY A 716 -20.39 21.01 11.24
C GLY A 716 -20.79 20.58 9.81
N HIS A 717 -20.17 21.24 8.82
CA HIS A 717 -20.71 21.52 7.47
C HIS A 717 -20.43 20.45 6.39
N ALA A 718 -19.59 19.44 6.64
CA ALA A 718 -19.25 18.37 5.69
C ALA A 718 -20.20 17.15 5.82
N SER A 719 -21.47 17.35 5.48
CA SER A 719 -22.58 16.44 5.82
C SER A 719 -22.41 14.99 5.32
N SER A 720 -21.73 14.79 4.18
CA SER A 720 -21.48 13.47 3.59
C SER A 720 -20.45 12.62 4.35
N TYR A 721 -19.65 13.21 5.24
CA TYR A 721 -18.62 12.51 6.02
C TYR A 721 -19.00 12.27 7.48
N ILE A 722 -20.23 12.61 7.90
CA ILE A 722 -20.67 12.51 9.30
C ILE A 722 -20.48 11.09 9.86
N ASP A 723 -20.84 10.06 9.10
CA ASP A 723 -20.72 8.68 9.57
C ASP A 723 -19.26 8.22 9.65
N THR A 724 -18.41 8.67 8.72
CA THR A 724 -16.96 8.49 8.79
C THR A 724 -16.38 9.17 10.02
N ALA A 725 -16.76 10.42 10.30
CA ALA A 725 -16.30 11.18 11.46
C ALA A 725 -16.78 10.59 12.79
N ARG A 726 -18.01 10.07 12.87
CA ARG A 726 -18.53 9.34 14.05
C ARG A 726 -17.74 8.07 14.32
N HIS A 727 -17.46 7.30 13.27
CA HIS A 727 -16.63 6.10 13.39
C HIS A 727 -15.21 6.46 13.86
N ALA A 728 -14.60 7.46 13.22
CA ALA A 728 -13.28 7.99 13.58
C ALA A 728 -13.23 8.48 15.04
N LEU A 729 -14.26 9.18 15.53
CA LEU A 729 -14.36 9.63 16.93
C LEU A 729 -14.39 8.45 17.92
N ALA A 730 -15.09 7.38 17.60
CA ALA A 730 -15.11 6.17 18.44
C ALA A 730 -13.72 5.52 18.51
N LEU A 731 -13.00 5.45 17.38
CA LEU A 731 -11.61 4.98 17.32
C LEU A 731 -10.68 5.88 18.13
N GLN A 732 -10.81 7.20 17.98
CA GLN A 732 -9.99 8.19 18.69
C GLN A 732 -10.13 8.08 20.21
N ARG A 733 -11.37 7.92 20.70
CA ARG A 733 -11.62 7.69 22.13
C ARG A 733 -10.93 6.43 22.65
N ARG A 734 -10.84 5.38 21.83
CA ARG A 734 -10.09 4.15 22.15
C ARG A 734 -8.58 4.42 22.18
N VAL A 735 -8.03 5.07 21.16
CA VAL A 735 -6.60 5.44 21.09
C VAL A 735 -6.19 6.27 22.29
N ARG A 736 -7.00 7.29 22.64
CA ARG A 736 -6.76 8.14 23.80
C ARG A 736 -6.81 7.34 25.11
N ARG A 737 -7.83 6.50 25.32
CA ARG A 737 -7.94 5.65 26.51
C ARG A 737 -6.76 4.68 26.64
N ASP A 738 -6.35 4.04 25.54
CA ASP A 738 -5.21 3.13 25.54
C ASP A 738 -3.89 3.89 25.82
N SER A 739 -3.73 5.11 25.30
CA SER A 739 -2.55 5.95 25.58
C SER A 739 -2.49 6.45 27.02
N GLN A 740 -3.66 6.60 27.66
CA GLN A 740 -3.80 7.02 29.05
C GLN A 740 -3.80 5.83 30.02
N TYR A 741 -3.84 4.60 29.50
CA TYR A 741 -3.84 3.37 30.29
C TYR A 741 -2.42 3.06 30.77
N SER A 742 -2.25 2.94 32.09
CA SER A 742 -1.01 2.46 32.70
C SER A 742 -1.25 1.03 33.24
N PRO A 743 -0.56 0.00 32.72
CA PRO A 743 -0.71 -1.35 33.25
C PRO A 743 -0.14 -1.45 34.68
N PRO A 744 -0.77 -2.22 35.58
CA PRO A 744 -0.27 -2.41 36.94
C PRO A 744 1.03 -3.22 36.93
N THR A 745 1.97 -2.88 37.81
CA THR A 745 3.25 -3.59 37.93
C THR A 745 3.09 -4.94 38.64
N ILE A 746 4.03 -5.88 38.44
CA ILE A 746 4.03 -7.19 39.14
C ILE A 746 4.02 -7.01 40.67
N ALA A 747 4.63 -5.93 41.17
CA ALA A 747 4.58 -5.59 42.60
C ALA A 747 3.16 -5.20 43.06
N GLU A 748 2.43 -4.44 42.24
CA GLU A 748 1.04 -4.04 42.51
C GLU A 748 0.08 -5.23 42.44
N LEU A 749 0.24 -6.12 41.46
CA LEU A 749 -0.53 -7.37 41.38
C LEU A 749 -0.27 -8.28 42.59
N ARG A 750 0.99 -8.36 43.05
CA ARG A 750 1.37 -9.13 44.25
C ARG A 750 0.83 -8.52 45.54
N ALA A 751 0.67 -7.20 45.63
CA ALA A 751 0.08 -6.52 46.79
C ALA A 751 -1.42 -6.81 46.91
N VAL A 752 -2.17 -6.74 45.80
CA VAL A 752 -3.60 -7.06 45.74
C VAL A 752 -3.86 -8.54 46.07
N MET A 753 -3.01 -9.46 45.57
CA MET A 753 -3.16 -10.89 45.84
C MET A 753 -2.89 -11.31 47.29
N ASN A 754 -2.21 -10.48 48.10
CA ASN A 754 -1.82 -10.83 49.47
C ASN A 754 -2.63 -10.06 50.54
N GLU A 755 -3.76 -9.44 50.17
CA GLU A 755 -4.53 -8.55 51.06
C GLU A 755 -3.64 -7.51 51.76
N ALA A 756 -2.57 -7.08 51.07
CA ALA A 756 -1.62 -6.14 51.63
C ALA A 756 -2.29 -4.78 51.80
N LEU A 757 -1.96 -4.10 52.90
CA LEU A 757 -2.48 -2.78 53.23
C LEU A 757 -2.22 -1.77 52.07
N PRO A 758 -3.07 -0.75 51.87
CA PRO A 758 -3.03 0.17 50.72
C PRO A 758 -1.77 1.05 50.66
N GLU A 759 -0.95 0.93 49.61
CA GLU A 759 0.35 1.63 49.47
C GLU A 759 0.31 2.88 48.58
N LYS A 760 -0.74 3.03 47.76
CA LYS A 760 -1.01 4.22 46.94
C LYS A 760 -2.35 4.87 47.31
N VAL A 761 -2.57 6.11 46.85
CA VAL A 761 -3.82 6.85 47.12
C VAL A 761 -5.04 6.15 46.53
N ASP A 762 -4.91 5.52 45.35
CA ASP A 762 -6.02 4.77 44.73
C ASP A 762 -6.33 3.47 45.48
N ASP A 763 -5.32 2.77 45.98
CA ASP A 763 -5.52 1.60 46.87
C ASP A 763 -6.20 2.03 48.17
N MET A 764 -5.82 3.20 48.70
CA MET A 764 -6.42 3.77 49.91
C MET A 764 -7.89 4.17 49.69
N ARG A 765 -8.23 4.65 48.48
CA ARG A 765 -9.61 4.93 48.07
C ARG A 765 -10.45 3.67 48.00
N ALA A 766 -9.97 2.65 47.30
CA ALA A 766 -10.67 1.36 47.21
C ALA A 766 -10.86 0.74 48.60
N TRP A 767 -9.82 0.71 49.44
CA TRP A 767 -9.90 0.21 50.80
C TRP A 767 -10.90 0.99 51.67
N PHE A 768 -10.96 2.30 51.52
CA PHE A 768 -11.91 3.13 52.27
C PHE A 768 -13.34 2.98 51.76
N ALA A 769 -13.54 2.81 50.44
CA ALA A 769 -14.83 2.51 49.84
C ALA A 769 -15.41 1.21 50.41
N ASP A 770 -14.61 0.14 50.50
CA ASP A 770 -15.03 -1.14 51.12
C ASP A 770 -15.47 -0.96 52.58
N ARG A 771 -14.76 -0.11 53.35
CA ARG A 771 -15.11 0.20 54.74
C ARG A 771 -16.40 1.01 54.87
N ILE A 772 -16.66 1.92 53.94
CA ILE A 772 -17.92 2.68 53.89
C ILE A 772 -19.08 1.75 53.53
N GLU A 773 -18.88 0.81 52.59
CA GLU A 773 -19.92 -0.12 52.20
C GLU A 773 -20.24 -1.12 53.32
N GLU A 774 -19.23 -1.65 54.02
CA GLU A 774 -19.45 -2.46 55.23
C GLU A 774 -20.23 -1.67 56.31
N PHE A 775 -19.93 -0.37 56.46
CA PHE A 775 -20.67 0.47 57.40
C PHE A 775 -22.12 0.69 56.96
N ARG A 776 -22.39 0.86 55.66
CA ARG A 776 -23.74 0.94 55.09
C ARG A 776 -24.52 -0.35 55.33
N GLU A 777 -23.91 -1.51 55.13
CA GLU A 777 -24.53 -2.81 55.43
C GLU A 777 -24.83 -2.94 56.93
N ARG A 778 -23.87 -2.58 57.80
CA ARG A 778 -24.04 -2.64 59.26
C ARG A 778 -25.12 -1.70 59.78
N ILE A 779 -25.25 -0.50 59.21
CA ILE A 779 -26.27 0.46 59.64
C ILE A 779 -27.66 0.12 59.06
N GLN A 780 -27.72 -0.61 57.95
CA GLN A 780 -28.95 -1.15 57.37
C GLN A 780 -29.43 -2.43 58.07
N GLY A 781 -28.52 -3.33 58.45
CA GLY A 781 -28.84 -4.64 59.05
C GLY A 781 -28.66 -4.76 60.57
N GLY A 782 -28.11 -3.75 61.25
CA GLY A 782 -27.77 -3.78 62.68
C GLY A 782 -28.85 -3.26 63.64
N ASP A 783 -28.68 -3.55 64.93
CA ASP A 783 -29.57 -3.16 66.03
C ASP A 783 -29.79 -1.62 66.06
N THR A 784 -31.04 -1.21 66.26
CA THR A 784 -31.62 0.15 66.06
C THR A 784 -30.83 1.32 66.70
N ASN A 785 -29.92 1.01 67.63
CA ASN A 785 -29.11 1.96 68.38
C ASN A 785 -28.02 2.70 67.56
N MET A 786 -27.54 2.17 66.43
CA MET A 786 -26.45 2.85 65.68
C MET A 786 -26.91 4.13 64.98
N ARG A 787 -28.13 4.15 64.42
CA ARG A 787 -28.70 5.36 63.79
C ARG A 787 -29.04 6.41 64.82
N GLU A 788 -29.59 5.99 65.96
CA GLU A 788 -29.98 6.88 67.08
C GLU A 788 -28.81 7.75 67.58
N ALA A 789 -27.57 7.28 67.48
CA ALA A 789 -26.39 8.07 67.82
C ALA A 789 -26.27 9.38 67.01
N TYR A 790 -26.82 9.43 65.79
CA TYR A 790 -26.81 10.61 64.93
C TYR A 790 -27.99 11.57 65.17
N TRP A 791 -28.94 11.17 66.01
CA TRP A 791 -30.11 11.95 66.40
C TRP A 791 -29.95 12.49 67.83
N SER A 792 -30.50 13.67 68.08
CA SER A 792 -30.63 14.22 69.43
C SER A 792 -31.85 13.64 70.12
N ASP A 793 -31.88 13.71 71.45
CA ASP A 793 -33.02 13.29 72.28
C ASP A 793 -34.32 14.05 71.93
N THR A 794 -34.21 15.18 71.21
CA THR A 794 -35.34 15.97 70.68
C THR A 794 -35.85 15.54 69.31
N GLY A 795 -35.33 14.43 68.76
CA GLY A 795 -35.71 13.92 67.44
C GLY A 795 -35.18 14.75 66.25
N LYS A 796 -34.15 15.59 66.47
CA LYS A 796 -33.46 16.34 65.41
C LYS A 796 -32.09 15.74 65.10
N PRO A 797 -31.63 15.71 63.84
CA PRO A 797 -30.26 15.33 63.50
C PRO A 797 -29.27 16.17 64.29
N ARG A 798 -28.21 15.54 64.82
CA ARG A 798 -27.12 16.24 65.51
C ARG A 798 -26.36 17.16 64.53
N LYS A 799 -25.44 17.97 65.06
CA LYS A 799 -24.64 18.90 64.24
C LYS A 799 -23.63 18.12 63.38
N GLU A 800 -23.28 18.67 62.23
CA GLU A 800 -22.37 18.05 61.25
C GLU A 800 -21.07 17.56 61.88
N GLU A 801 -20.41 18.39 62.71
CA GLU A 801 -19.18 18.04 63.44
C GLU A 801 -19.35 16.76 64.29
N PHE A 802 -20.48 16.64 64.99
CA PHE A 802 -20.76 15.48 65.83
C PHE A 802 -20.99 14.23 64.98
N CYS A 803 -21.76 14.36 63.90
CA CYS A 803 -22.04 13.26 62.99
C CYS A 803 -20.76 12.77 62.28
N ARG A 804 -19.88 13.69 61.89
CA ARG A 804 -18.55 13.38 61.34
C ARG A 804 -17.73 12.54 62.32
N ASP A 805 -17.60 13.00 63.56
CA ASP A 805 -16.78 12.30 64.57
C ASP A 805 -17.34 10.90 64.89
N ARG A 806 -18.68 10.77 64.95
CA ARG A 806 -19.35 9.46 65.10
C ARG A 806 -19.13 8.54 63.90
N LEU A 807 -19.19 9.07 62.68
CA LEU A 807 -18.95 8.31 61.46
C LEU A 807 -17.52 7.78 61.43
N VAL A 808 -16.54 8.61 61.78
CA VAL A 808 -15.14 8.18 61.89
C VAL A 808 -15.01 7.03 62.88
N GLU A 809 -15.61 7.13 64.07
CA GLU A 809 -15.54 6.06 65.07
C GLU A 809 -16.14 4.73 64.55
N HIS A 810 -17.28 4.80 63.86
CA HIS A 810 -17.96 3.61 63.35
C HIS A 810 -17.24 2.95 62.16
N VAL A 811 -16.64 3.76 61.29
CA VAL A 811 -15.91 3.31 60.08
C VAL A 811 -14.49 2.88 60.42
N SER A 812 -13.87 3.47 61.47
CA SER A 812 -12.50 3.13 61.86
C SER A 812 -12.37 1.69 62.36
N GLY A 813 -13.25 1.23 63.26
CA GLY A 813 -13.15 -0.13 63.82
C GLY A 813 -11.73 -0.48 64.35
N PRO A 814 -11.33 -1.77 64.39
CA PRO A 814 -9.96 -2.17 64.66
C PRO A 814 -9.06 -1.90 63.43
N LEU A 815 -8.22 -0.88 63.51
CA LEU A 815 -7.30 -0.50 62.43
C LEU A 815 -5.95 -1.22 62.53
N PRO A 816 -5.34 -1.59 61.39
CA PRO A 816 -3.92 -1.92 61.34
C PRO A 816 -3.06 -0.76 61.86
N GLU A 817 -1.96 -1.02 62.59
CA GLU A 817 -1.13 0.02 63.23
C GLU A 817 -0.62 1.12 62.28
N SER A 818 -0.57 0.84 60.97
CA SER A 818 -0.05 1.75 59.94
C SER A 818 -1.10 2.67 59.29
N ILE A 819 -2.40 2.49 59.53
CA ILE A 819 -3.47 3.36 59.02
C ILE A 819 -4.02 4.21 60.16
N ARG A 820 -4.15 5.52 59.95
CA ARG A 820 -4.68 6.44 60.95
C ARG A 820 -5.69 7.40 60.33
N PHE A 821 -6.79 7.62 61.04
CA PHE A 821 -7.69 8.75 60.79
C PHE A 821 -7.17 9.94 61.59
N GLY A 822 -6.72 10.98 60.89
CA GLY A 822 -6.18 12.20 61.51
C GLY A 822 -7.23 13.31 61.58
N PRO A 823 -7.42 13.99 62.73
CA PRO A 823 -8.20 15.22 62.77
C PRO A 823 -7.45 16.36 62.08
N GLU A 824 -8.19 17.16 61.29
CA GLU A 824 -7.82 18.45 60.69
C GLU A 824 -6.32 18.82 60.72
N GLN A 825 -5.53 18.37 59.73
CA GLN A 825 -4.19 18.94 59.50
C GLN A 825 -4.27 20.10 58.52
N ARG A 826 -3.51 21.17 58.81
CA ARG A 826 -3.42 22.38 57.97
C ARG A 826 -2.91 22.03 56.57
N MET A 827 -3.78 22.20 55.57
CA MET A 827 -3.39 22.33 54.16
C MET A 827 -2.73 23.71 53.93
N PRO A 828 -1.80 23.85 52.96
CA PRO A 828 -1.04 25.09 52.73
C PRO A 828 -1.90 26.34 52.47
N ASP A 829 -3.10 26.21 51.88
CA ASP A 829 -4.01 27.32 51.59
C ASP A 829 -5.37 27.20 52.31
N ARG A 830 -5.43 27.86 53.47
CA ARG A 830 -6.59 28.40 54.24
C ARG A 830 -8.02 27.81 54.24
N LYS A 831 -8.36 26.63 53.69
CA LYS A 831 -9.60 25.88 54.05
C LYS A 831 -9.38 24.35 54.10
N ARG A 832 -9.94 23.69 55.13
CA ARG A 832 -9.61 22.32 55.60
C ARG A 832 -10.57 21.27 55.01
N ALA A 833 -10.09 20.04 54.80
CA ALA A 833 -10.95 18.87 54.60
C ALA A 833 -11.43 18.36 55.97
N ASP A 834 -12.63 17.76 56.03
CA ASP A 834 -13.24 17.31 57.28
C ASP A 834 -12.43 16.21 58.00
N ILE A 835 -11.89 15.23 57.27
CA ILE A 835 -11.01 14.15 57.78
C ILE A 835 -9.91 13.84 56.75
N ALA A 836 -8.78 13.27 57.19
CA ALA A 836 -7.80 12.64 56.30
C ALA A 836 -7.39 11.25 56.79
N ILE A 837 -7.29 10.31 55.85
CA ILE A 837 -6.80 8.95 56.08
C ILE A 837 -5.31 8.93 55.70
N LEU A 838 -4.48 8.48 56.63
CA LEU A 838 -3.03 8.58 56.55
C LEU A 838 -2.37 7.21 56.66
N ARG A 839 -1.44 6.93 55.75
CA ARG A 839 -0.48 5.82 55.85
C ARG A 839 0.84 6.20 55.18
N ASN A 840 1.93 6.20 55.93
CA ASN A 840 3.24 6.68 55.47
C ASN A 840 3.15 8.08 54.82
N ALA A 841 3.48 8.22 53.54
CA ALA A 841 3.39 9.48 52.78
C ALA A 841 2.08 9.63 51.97
N VAL A 842 1.17 8.66 52.06
CA VAL A 842 -0.12 8.65 51.35
C VAL A 842 -1.18 9.30 52.24
N LYS A 843 -1.94 10.20 51.63
CA LYS A 843 -3.01 10.95 52.29
C LYS A 843 -4.25 10.98 51.41
N LEU A 844 -5.37 10.45 51.93
CA LEU A 844 -6.68 10.52 51.29
C LEU A 844 -7.59 11.48 52.06
N PRO A 845 -7.91 12.66 51.50
CA PRO A 845 -8.82 13.60 52.12
C PRO A 845 -10.29 13.18 51.93
N VAL A 846 -11.09 13.36 52.99
CA VAL A 846 -12.52 13.04 53.02
C VAL A 846 -13.31 14.27 53.49
N GLU A 847 -14.27 14.71 52.70
CA GLU A 847 -15.18 15.81 53.03
C GLU A 847 -16.57 15.25 53.35
N ILE A 848 -17.18 15.69 54.44
CA ILE A 848 -18.44 15.12 54.97
C ILE A 848 -19.45 16.23 55.22
N LYS A 849 -20.60 16.18 54.55
CA LYS A 849 -21.66 17.18 54.69
C LYS A 849 -22.99 16.59 55.11
N GLY A 850 -23.72 17.32 55.94
CA GLY A 850 -25.14 17.05 56.15
C GLY A 850 -25.95 17.42 54.92
N GLN A 851 -27.05 16.71 54.66
CA GLN A 851 -27.95 17.00 53.52
C GLN A 851 -28.46 18.46 53.46
N TRP A 852 -28.43 19.20 54.58
CA TRP A 852 -28.89 20.58 54.70
C TRP A 852 -27.83 21.63 54.32
N GLU A 853 -26.61 21.20 53.94
CA GLU A 853 -25.53 22.13 53.59
C GLU A 853 -25.90 22.95 52.34
N LYS A 854 -25.69 24.27 52.40
CA LYS A 854 -26.11 25.20 51.34
C LYS A 854 -25.51 24.86 49.97
N ASN A 855 -24.27 24.36 49.97
CA ASN A 855 -23.52 24.06 48.77
C ASN A 855 -23.41 22.55 48.49
N VAL A 856 -24.28 21.71 49.07
CA VAL A 856 -24.20 20.24 48.98
C VAL A 856 -24.05 19.70 47.55
N TRP A 857 -24.68 20.37 46.57
CA TRP A 857 -24.65 20.00 45.14
C TRP A 857 -23.32 20.30 44.43
N ASN A 858 -22.61 21.34 44.86
CA ASN A 858 -21.36 21.78 44.21
C ASN A 858 -20.13 21.57 45.09
N ALA A 859 -20.30 21.21 46.36
CA ALA A 859 -19.20 21.04 47.31
C ALA A 859 -18.20 19.99 46.85
N ALA A 860 -18.66 18.94 46.17
CA ALA A 860 -17.79 17.94 45.54
C ALA A 860 -16.79 18.58 44.54
N ASN A 861 -17.22 19.59 43.79
CA ASN A 861 -16.40 20.24 42.77
C ASN A 861 -15.58 21.42 43.31
N GLU A 862 -16.20 22.26 44.16
CA GLU A 862 -15.62 23.50 44.68
C GLU A 862 -14.76 23.29 45.93
N GLN A 863 -15.10 22.32 46.78
CA GLN A 863 -14.40 22.10 48.05
C GLN A 863 -13.35 21.00 47.98
N LEU A 864 -13.55 19.98 47.15
CA LEU A 864 -12.50 18.97 46.90
C LEU A 864 -11.60 19.40 45.73
N GLY A 865 -12.18 19.85 44.62
CA GLY A 865 -11.44 20.16 43.38
C GLY A 865 -10.36 21.25 43.48
N ASP A 866 -10.68 22.40 44.09
CA ASP A 866 -9.73 23.52 44.19
C ASP A 866 -8.73 23.35 45.34
N ARG A 867 -9.02 22.45 46.31
CA ARG A 867 -8.17 22.20 47.48
C ARG A 867 -7.14 21.08 47.25
N TYR A 868 -7.39 20.16 46.32
CA TYR A 868 -6.53 18.96 46.12
C TYR A 868 -5.59 19.02 44.92
N ALA A 869 -5.79 19.95 43.98
CA ALA A 869 -4.83 20.22 42.92
C ALA A 869 -3.45 20.68 43.46
N VAL A 870 -3.38 21.09 44.74
CA VAL A 870 -2.20 21.69 45.37
C VAL A 870 -1.43 20.72 46.29
N ASP A 871 -2.06 19.65 46.80
CA ASP A 871 -1.39 18.66 47.69
C ASP A 871 -0.84 17.48 46.87
N TRP A 872 0.48 17.48 46.65
CA TRP A 872 1.18 16.42 45.91
C TRP A 872 0.97 15.01 46.49
N GLN A 873 0.63 14.89 47.78
CA GLN A 873 0.41 13.60 48.45
C GLN A 873 -0.97 13.00 48.15
N ALA A 874 -1.95 13.83 47.78
CA ALA A 874 -3.30 13.39 47.45
C ALA A 874 -3.46 13.02 45.96
N LYS A 875 -2.51 13.41 45.09
CA LYS A 875 -2.55 13.17 43.63
C LYS A 875 -3.88 13.56 42.95
N GLY A 876 -4.60 14.54 43.52
CA GLY A 876 -5.93 14.96 43.03
C GLY A 876 -7.11 14.06 43.42
N CYS A 877 -6.88 13.04 44.25
CA CYS A 877 -7.90 12.09 44.70
C CYS A 877 -8.60 12.51 46.00
N GLY A 878 -9.89 12.22 46.16
CA GLY A 878 -10.66 12.53 47.37
C GLY A 878 -11.99 11.81 47.49
N VAL A 879 -12.61 11.88 48.66
CA VAL A 879 -13.93 11.25 48.93
C VAL A 879 -14.91 12.27 49.47
N TYR A 880 -16.13 12.28 48.94
CA TYR A 880 -17.22 13.16 49.37
C TYR A 880 -18.38 12.35 49.95
N ILE A 881 -18.74 12.61 51.20
CA ILE A 881 -19.80 11.89 51.90
C ILE A 881 -20.94 12.83 52.25
N VAL A 882 -22.18 12.45 51.91
CA VAL A 882 -23.39 13.15 52.31
C VAL A 882 -24.20 12.31 53.30
N LEU A 883 -24.54 12.90 54.45
CA LEU A 883 -25.36 12.26 55.47
C LEU A 883 -26.85 12.55 55.21
N TRP A 884 -27.58 11.50 54.84
CA TRP A 884 -29.00 11.55 54.51
C TRP A 884 -29.87 11.22 55.73
N PHE A 885 -30.83 12.07 56.07
CA PHE A 885 -31.75 11.92 57.20
C PHE A 885 -33.22 11.84 56.75
N GLY A 886 -33.49 11.86 55.44
CA GLY A 886 -34.83 11.94 54.89
C GLY A 886 -35.46 13.33 55.07
N GLU A 887 -36.78 13.39 55.16
CA GLU A 887 -37.50 14.66 55.33
C GLU A 887 -37.47 15.14 56.78
N VAL A 888 -36.62 16.14 57.05
CA VAL A 888 -36.48 16.77 58.37
C VAL A 888 -36.75 18.27 58.26
N PRO A 889 -37.80 18.80 58.92
CA PRO A 889 -38.10 20.24 58.90
C PRO A 889 -36.88 21.08 59.28
N CYS A 890 -36.59 22.10 58.48
CA CYS A 890 -35.42 23.00 58.61
C CYS A 890 -34.04 22.36 58.36
N LYS A 891 -33.97 21.08 57.97
CA LYS A 891 -32.73 20.36 57.61
C LYS A 891 -32.88 19.54 56.31
N ASN A 892 -33.77 19.97 55.41
CA ASN A 892 -33.97 19.35 54.10
C ASN A 892 -32.90 19.79 53.10
N LEU A 893 -32.75 19.01 52.03
CA LEU A 893 -31.90 19.38 50.88
C LEU A 893 -32.28 20.73 50.28
N PRO A 894 -31.29 21.58 49.96
CA PRO A 894 -31.49 22.72 49.08
C PRO A 894 -32.05 22.27 47.72
N ASN A 895 -32.77 23.17 47.05
CA ASN A 895 -33.23 22.91 45.68
C ASN A 895 -32.03 22.62 44.76
N HIS A 896 -32.21 21.69 43.82
CA HIS A 896 -31.19 21.39 42.83
C HIS A 896 -30.91 22.65 41.99
N PRO A 897 -29.64 23.02 41.73
CA PRO A 897 -29.29 24.23 40.98
C PRO A 897 -29.94 24.30 39.59
N ASP A 898 -30.08 23.14 38.94
CA ASP A 898 -30.66 23.03 37.59
C ASP A 898 -32.18 22.77 37.61
N GLY A 899 -32.86 22.97 38.74
CA GLY A 899 -34.32 22.86 38.85
C GLY A 899 -34.87 21.43 38.81
N LEU A 900 -34.02 20.40 38.90
CA LEU A 900 -34.43 19.00 38.95
C LEU A 900 -35.26 18.69 40.21
N PRO A 901 -36.18 17.69 40.14
CA PRO A 901 -36.93 17.25 41.32
C PRO A 901 -36.00 16.76 42.42
N ARG A 902 -36.42 16.94 43.68
CA ARG A 902 -35.64 16.48 44.83
C ARG A 902 -35.55 14.94 44.82
N PRO A 903 -34.36 14.36 45.07
CA PRO A 903 -34.24 12.91 45.20
C PRO A 903 -35.11 12.41 46.35
N ARG A 904 -35.69 11.22 46.19
CA ARG A 904 -36.54 10.56 47.18
C ARG A 904 -35.79 9.49 47.95
N THR A 905 -34.67 9.01 47.41
CA THR A 905 -33.82 8.00 48.05
C THR A 905 -32.36 8.47 48.15
N PRO A 906 -31.58 7.92 49.10
CA PRO A 906 -30.14 8.14 49.18
C PRO A 906 -29.40 7.84 47.87
N GLU A 907 -29.79 6.76 47.17
CA GLU A 907 -29.16 6.31 45.92
C GLU A 907 -29.45 7.25 44.76
N GLU A 908 -30.65 7.85 44.73
CA GLU A 908 -30.96 8.91 43.77
C GLU A 908 -30.11 10.15 44.02
N LEU A 909 -29.89 10.53 45.29
CA LEU A 909 -29.01 11.66 45.61
C LEU A 909 -27.56 11.39 45.20
N GLU A 910 -27.06 10.17 45.44
CA GLU A 910 -25.70 9.77 45.07
C GLU A 910 -25.45 9.94 43.57
N ARG A 911 -26.34 9.37 42.75
CA ARG A 911 -26.27 9.47 41.29
C ARG A 911 -26.34 10.93 40.81
N MET A 912 -27.24 11.73 41.39
CA MET A 912 -27.37 13.14 41.03
C MET A 912 -26.12 13.96 41.38
N LEU A 913 -25.42 13.60 42.46
CA LEU A 913 -24.15 14.24 42.83
C LEU A 913 -23.00 13.80 41.89
N GLU A 914 -22.95 12.53 41.49
CA GLU A 914 -21.98 12.01 40.52
C GLU A 914 -22.15 12.65 39.13
N ASP A 915 -23.40 12.82 38.68
CA ASP A 915 -23.69 13.43 37.39
C ASP A 915 -23.18 14.88 37.29
N ARG A 916 -23.12 15.60 38.42
CA ARG A 916 -22.58 16.96 38.50
C ARG A 916 -21.05 17.03 38.48
N LEU A 917 -20.33 15.92 38.62
CA LEU A 917 -18.87 15.91 38.49
C LEU A 917 -18.45 16.01 37.02
N PRO A 918 -17.50 16.90 36.66
CA PRO A 918 -16.88 16.91 35.32
C PRO A 918 -16.28 15.54 34.97
N GLU A 919 -16.40 15.13 33.71
CA GLU A 919 -15.95 13.80 33.23
C GLU A 919 -14.49 13.50 33.58
N ALA A 920 -13.62 14.52 33.51
CA ALA A 920 -12.20 14.40 33.88
C ALA A 920 -11.95 14.14 35.38
N ARG A 921 -12.91 14.44 36.26
CA ARG A 921 -12.77 14.32 37.72
C ARG A 921 -13.41 13.06 38.31
N ARG A 922 -14.37 12.45 37.60
CA ARG A 922 -15.05 11.22 38.04
C ARG A 922 -14.09 10.08 38.42
N PRO A 923 -12.96 9.85 37.72
CA PRO A 923 -12.01 8.80 38.13
C PRO A 923 -11.29 9.06 39.47
N PHE A 924 -11.29 10.30 39.95
CA PHE A 924 -10.48 10.76 41.09
C PHE A 924 -11.31 11.08 42.34
N THR A 925 -12.64 11.15 42.25
CA THR A 925 -13.51 11.52 43.37
C THR A 925 -14.61 10.48 43.57
N ASP A 926 -14.63 9.83 44.72
CA ASP A 926 -15.71 8.91 45.10
C ASP A 926 -16.79 9.66 45.89
N ILE A 927 -18.05 9.41 45.59
CA ILE A 927 -19.21 10.02 46.28
C ILE A 927 -19.99 8.93 47.00
N PHE A 928 -20.32 9.19 48.26
CA PHE A 928 -21.15 8.29 49.07
C PHE A 928 -22.27 9.05 49.77
N VAL A 929 -23.50 8.56 49.67
CA VAL A 929 -24.63 8.99 50.52
C VAL A 929 -24.89 7.93 51.59
N ILE A 930 -24.90 8.33 52.86
CA ILE A 930 -25.15 7.43 54.00
C ILE A 930 -26.56 7.64 54.51
N ASP A 931 -27.40 6.60 54.46
CA ASP A 931 -28.76 6.63 54.98
C ASP A 931 -28.80 6.52 56.52
N LEU A 932 -29.10 7.65 57.16
CA LEU A 932 -29.33 7.83 58.59
C LEU A 932 -30.80 8.13 58.90
N SER A 933 -31.70 7.96 57.93
CA SER A 933 -33.13 8.18 58.13
C SER A 933 -33.73 7.16 59.10
N ARG A 934 -34.74 7.62 59.85
CA ARG A 934 -35.53 6.75 60.74
C ARG A 934 -36.62 6.03 59.91
N PRO A 935 -36.84 4.73 60.12
CA PRO A 935 -37.93 4.02 59.47
C PRO A 935 -39.28 4.63 59.87
N VAL A 936 -40.19 4.75 58.91
CA VAL A 936 -41.54 5.30 59.13
C VAL A 936 -42.32 4.32 60.02
N GLY A 937 -42.33 4.58 61.35
CA GLY A 937 -43.08 3.76 62.31
C GLY A 937 -42.53 3.61 63.73
N ALA A 938 -41.40 4.22 64.10
CA ALA A 938 -40.91 4.22 65.48
C ALA A 938 -41.22 5.55 66.19
N VAL A 939 -42.27 5.55 67.02
CA VAL A 939 -42.60 6.61 68.00
C VAL A 939 -42.14 6.16 69.38
#